data_AF-A0A1B1BPK6-F1
#
_entry.id   AF-A0A1B1BPK6-F1
#
_cell.length_a   1.000
_cell.length_b   1.000
_cell.length_c   1.000
_cell.angle_alpha   90.00
_cell.angle_beta   90.00
_cell.angle_gamma   90.00
#
_symmetry.space_group_name_H-M   'P 1'
#
loop_
_entity.id
_entity.type
_entity.pdbx_description
1 polymer ?
#
loop_
_entity_poly.entity_id
_entity_poly.type
_entity_poly.pdbx_seq_one_letter_code
_entity_poly.pdbx_strand_id
1 'polypeptide(L)'
;MVIFETSDSLATPSSKRRFPAAFRGQRADRPRRPERQSTGPATLSSADLGVTVQWADSRRAHDLLAARATTDRVATGELLRRLREAVPTPSPTRHQAHALVALAGVLMHEATSPAGFADAALLYEAAFTAHGARVLPEEAQHLFASALIGAGRHVHADALYATWSHTDQAQRQVDADRQNPHHRIETPVSPDAWRHAFNHVFAAAGLEPPRHAEATLDGAETAGHAFDRLRAPQVTPVQGPLVTVIMSCYRPGPEIHTAIASIRAQSWQNLELLIIDDGSPAEYDGIFTELAALAVLDPRLRLVRQERNRGTYACRNIALDLACGDFVTMHDSDDWAHPRRLETQATHLLENPDAPSNSSHALRVTDSLGLLQPRGRDLKLCEPSLMFRRERVLGLVGYFDTVTKGADSEFRRRIQAAFHRPSDLVRPDAPLTLQRYRDATLTGEEIRPFWMHDSRIAYASAYPLWHAAITAGTTSPYRSTAVSPRPFPAPRDIVPGERGKEPLQLDVLFALDLVTRERDRRDFRALELRIRALAATGQRVGLAHLWGIGPKPLLPVHFDPRLQALVAEGVVQQVLTGTPVMAGRVVLPDPSALQFAASTPLPWLVGNVVAAARVPRALRHRGHVTWRRRDVVQRATELFGVTPMWADGRRRR
;
A
#
# COMPACT_ATOMS: atom_id res chain seq x y z
N MET A 1 -5.81 -43.71 36.04
CA MET A 1 -4.59 -44.54 36.14
C MET A 1 -3.42 -43.58 35.93
N VAL A 2 -2.81 -42.91 36.90
CA VAL A 2 -2.61 -43.00 38.37
C VAL A 2 -2.50 -41.52 38.84
N ILE A 3 -3.48 -40.90 39.52
CA ILE A 3 -3.69 -40.65 40.97
C ILE A 3 -2.43 -40.40 41.83
N PHE A 4 -2.35 -39.21 42.45
CA PHE A 4 -2.20 -38.87 43.90
C PHE A 4 -1.84 -37.36 44.00
N GLU A 5 -2.75 -36.46 44.41
CA GLU A 5 -3.10 -36.01 45.79
C GLU A 5 -2.20 -34.85 46.31
N THR A 6 -2.74 -33.63 46.46
CA THR A 6 -3.17 -32.94 47.73
C THR A 6 -2.00 -32.57 48.66
N SER A 7 -1.89 -31.44 49.37
CA SER A 7 -2.82 -30.44 49.90
C SER A 7 -2.04 -29.25 50.51
N ASP A 8 -2.64 -28.07 50.48
CA ASP A 8 -2.81 -27.09 51.57
C ASP A 8 -1.70 -26.58 52.51
N SER A 9 -1.53 -25.25 52.43
CA SER A 9 -1.76 -24.27 53.52
C SER A 9 -0.59 -23.63 54.30
N LEU A 10 -0.71 -22.28 54.33
CA LEU A 10 -0.57 -21.35 55.45
C LEU A 10 0.81 -20.83 55.92
N ALA A 11 0.78 -19.50 56.06
CA ALA A 11 1.39 -18.64 57.08
C ALA A 11 2.78 -18.00 56.84
N THR A 12 2.73 -16.68 56.62
CA THR A 12 3.77 -15.70 56.99
C THR A 12 4.08 -15.72 58.49
N PRO A 13 5.30 -15.30 58.89
CA PRO A 13 5.35 -14.03 59.63
C PRO A 13 6.57 -13.14 59.33
N SER A 14 6.34 -11.85 59.54
CA SER A 14 7.31 -10.76 59.63
C SER A 14 8.29 -10.91 60.80
N SER A 15 9.54 -10.44 60.66
CA SER A 15 10.17 -9.58 61.69
C SER A 15 11.43 -8.87 61.18
N LYS A 16 11.59 -7.63 61.66
CA LYS A 16 12.70 -6.70 61.46
C LYS A 16 13.92 -7.14 62.26
N ARG A 17 15.14 -6.98 61.74
CA ARG A 17 16.34 -6.61 62.53
C ARG A 17 17.26 -5.66 61.75
N ARG A 18 17.62 -4.55 62.43
CA ARG A 18 18.64 -3.54 62.09
C ARG A 18 20.02 -4.01 62.54
N PHE A 19 21.09 -3.46 61.97
CA PHE A 19 22.35 -2.98 62.61
C PHE A 19 23.31 -2.37 61.54
N PRO A 20 24.35 -1.57 61.87
CA PRO A 20 24.31 -0.10 61.91
C PRO A 20 25.31 0.61 60.95
N ALA A 21 25.30 1.95 60.99
CA ALA A 21 26.04 2.87 60.15
C ALA A 21 27.43 3.27 60.71
N ALA A 22 28.39 3.57 59.82
CA ALA A 22 29.43 4.59 60.02
C ALA A 22 30.11 4.95 58.68
N PHE A 23 29.91 6.18 58.20
CA PHE A 23 30.96 7.20 58.05
C PHE A 23 30.34 8.49 57.45
N ARG A 24 30.57 9.61 58.15
CA ARG A 24 30.17 10.98 57.78
C ARG A 24 31.27 11.63 56.91
N GLY A 25 30.90 12.52 55.99
CA GLY A 25 31.83 13.50 55.44
C GLY A 25 31.23 14.42 54.36
N GLN A 26 31.07 15.69 54.72
CA GLN A 26 30.92 16.90 53.87
C GLN A 26 29.58 17.24 53.21
N ARG A 27 29.08 18.44 53.57
CA ARG A 27 27.96 19.19 52.97
C ARG A 27 28.52 20.23 52.00
N ALA A 28 27.90 20.42 50.83
CA ALA A 28 27.56 21.73 50.24
C ALA A 28 26.73 21.54 48.95
N ASP A 29 25.87 22.52 48.68
CA ASP A 29 25.02 22.74 47.50
C ASP A 29 23.76 21.90 47.28
N ARG A 30 22.63 22.49 47.70
CA ARG A 30 21.29 22.16 47.21
C ARG A 30 21.11 22.72 45.79
N PRO A 31 20.85 21.90 44.76
CA PRO A 31 20.32 22.43 43.52
C PRO A 31 18.85 22.82 43.71
N ARG A 32 18.51 24.01 43.22
CA ARG A 32 17.15 24.57 43.14
C ARG A 32 16.17 23.54 42.56
N ARG A 33 14.99 23.42 43.17
CA ARG A 33 13.84 22.74 42.55
C ARG A 33 13.56 23.43 41.20
N PRO A 34 13.47 22.70 40.08
CA PRO A 34 12.97 23.30 38.86
C PRO A 34 11.47 23.57 39.04
N GLU A 35 11.09 24.82 38.80
CA GLU A 35 9.71 25.27 38.69
C GLU A 35 8.95 24.45 37.65
N ARG A 36 7.69 24.15 37.97
CA ARG A 36 6.71 23.70 36.97
C ARG A 36 6.21 24.92 36.20
N GLN A 37 6.54 25.01 34.91
CA GLN A 37 5.71 25.69 33.90
C GLN A 37 5.74 24.94 32.55
N SER A 38 4.60 24.29 32.26
CA SER A 38 3.81 24.32 31.01
C SER A 38 4.41 23.98 29.62
N THR A 39 3.83 22.92 29.05
CA THR A 39 3.32 22.74 27.66
C THR A 39 4.27 22.36 26.49
N GLY A 40 4.49 21.05 26.35
CA GLY A 40 4.69 20.38 25.05
C GLY A 40 4.41 18.87 25.21
N PRO A 41 3.68 18.20 24.28
CA PRO A 41 3.51 16.76 24.38
C PRO A 41 4.86 16.07 24.10
N ALA A 42 5.31 15.19 25.00
CA ALA A 42 6.38 14.24 24.72
C ALA A 42 5.80 13.17 23.78
N THR A 43 6.18 13.28 22.52
CA THR A 43 5.50 12.84 21.31
C THR A 43 5.95 11.45 20.82
N LEU A 44 5.13 10.79 19.99
CA LEU A 44 5.59 9.69 19.12
C LEU A 44 6.93 10.06 18.47
N SER A 45 7.81 9.07 18.26
CA SER A 45 9.04 9.33 17.51
C SER A 45 8.69 9.90 16.13
N SER A 46 9.56 10.73 15.56
CA SER A 46 9.32 11.28 14.23
C SER A 46 9.19 10.16 13.19
N ALA A 47 9.89 9.03 13.37
CA ALA A 47 9.75 7.85 12.54
C ALA A 47 8.34 7.21 12.62
N ASP A 48 7.82 6.97 13.83
CA ASP A 48 6.47 6.41 14.03
C ASP A 48 5.39 7.33 13.46
N LEU A 49 5.58 8.65 13.62
CA LEU A 49 4.69 9.64 13.02
C LEU A 49 4.82 9.63 11.50
N GLY A 50 6.02 9.55 10.94
CA GLY A 50 6.26 9.45 9.50
C GLY A 50 5.50 8.30 8.85
N VAL A 51 5.57 7.10 9.42
CA VAL A 51 4.79 5.93 8.94
C VAL A 51 3.28 6.22 9.02
N THR A 52 2.82 6.87 10.09
CA THR A 52 1.41 7.21 10.23
C THR A 52 0.95 8.27 9.22
N VAL A 53 1.80 9.26 8.92
CA VAL A 53 1.54 10.30 7.91
C VAL A 53 1.47 9.69 6.51
N GLN A 54 2.38 8.78 6.17
CA GLN A 54 2.37 8.05 4.89
C GLN A 54 1.02 7.34 4.65
N TRP A 55 0.50 6.66 5.68
CA TRP A 55 -0.79 5.96 5.58
C TRP A 55 -2.00 6.90 5.50
N ALA A 56 -1.92 8.09 6.07
CA ALA A 56 -3.06 9.00 6.14
C ALA A 56 -3.29 9.82 4.86
N ASP A 57 -2.29 9.93 3.97
CA ASP A 57 -2.30 10.76 2.73
C ASP A 57 -2.99 12.12 2.93
N SER A 58 -2.51 12.87 3.92
CA SER A 58 -3.15 14.10 4.38
C SER A 58 -2.15 15.24 4.44
N ARG A 59 -2.42 16.34 3.74
CA ARG A 59 -1.58 17.56 3.79
C ARG A 59 -1.37 18.07 5.23
N ARG A 60 -2.39 17.93 6.08
CA ARG A 60 -2.29 18.33 7.50
C ARG A 60 -1.36 17.41 8.29
N ALA A 61 -1.30 16.14 7.91
CA ALA A 61 -0.38 15.17 8.48
C ALA A 61 1.08 15.53 8.15
N HIS A 62 1.35 16.05 6.94
CA HIS A 62 2.63 16.63 6.57
C HIS A 62 2.97 17.86 7.43
N ASP A 63 2.02 18.78 7.58
CA ASP A 63 2.21 20.01 8.36
C ASP A 63 2.52 19.71 9.84
N LEU A 64 2.04 18.59 10.39
CA LEU A 64 2.42 18.16 11.74
C LEU A 64 3.90 17.79 11.84
N LEU A 65 4.48 17.16 10.82
CA LEU A 65 5.91 16.87 10.76
C LEU A 65 6.72 18.14 10.51
N ALA A 66 6.30 19.01 9.61
CA ALA A 66 6.94 20.30 9.34
C ALA A 66 6.95 21.19 10.60
N ALA A 67 5.84 21.22 11.35
CA ALA A 67 5.74 21.95 12.60
C ALA A 67 6.63 21.35 13.71
N ARG A 68 6.95 20.05 13.65
CA ARG A 68 7.94 19.41 14.54
C ARG A 68 9.38 19.65 14.10
N ALA A 69 9.59 19.86 12.81
CA ALA A 69 10.90 20.15 12.22
C ALA A 69 11.35 21.60 12.45
N THR A 70 10.44 22.49 12.85
CA THR A 70 10.71 23.94 12.97
C THR A 70 10.37 24.49 14.35
N THR A 71 11.05 25.55 14.77
CA THR A 71 10.83 26.17 16.08
C THR A 71 9.57 27.04 16.09
N ASP A 72 9.31 27.75 14.99
CA ASP A 72 8.15 28.61 14.75
C ASP A 72 6.92 27.83 14.22
N ARG A 73 7.03 26.51 14.07
CA ARG A 73 5.94 25.57 13.73
C ARG A 73 5.26 25.88 12.40
N VAL A 74 6.04 26.11 11.35
CA VAL A 74 5.51 26.38 10.01
C VAL A 74 4.95 25.13 9.34
N ALA A 75 4.06 25.36 8.37
CA ALA A 75 3.54 24.34 7.47
C ALA A 75 4.60 23.87 6.46
N THR A 76 4.33 22.74 5.81
CA THR A 76 5.25 22.07 4.87
C THR A 76 5.64 22.97 3.71
N GLY A 77 4.67 23.66 3.11
CA GLY A 77 4.92 24.56 1.97
C GLY A 77 5.84 25.73 2.31
N GLU A 78 5.67 26.33 3.51
CA GLU A 78 6.52 27.42 3.97
C GLU A 78 7.94 26.94 4.32
N LEU A 79 8.07 25.75 4.92
CA LEU A 79 9.37 25.14 5.17
C LEU A 79 10.13 24.89 3.87
N LEU A 80 9.48 24.27 2.87
CA LEU A 80 10.09 24.01 1.56
C LEU A 80 10.46 25.32 0.85
N ARG A 81 9.59 26.34 0.89
CA ARG A 81 9.87 27.66 0.32
C ARG A 81 11.15 28.28 0.93
N ARG A 82 11.27 28.26 2.26
CA ARG A 82 12.46 28.78 2.97
C ARG A 82 13.73 28.02 2.59
N LEU A 83 13.66 26.70 2.46
CA LEU A 83 14.80 25.88 2.05
C LEU A 83 15.23 26.15 0.60
N ARG A 84 14.27 26.30 -0.32
CA ARG A 84 14.54 26.64 -1.73
C ARG A 84 15.16 28.03 -1.89
N GLU A 85 14.69 29.01 -1.12
CA GLU A 85 15.19 30.38 -1.14
C GLU A 85 16.47 30.59 -0.31
N ALA A 86 17.00 29.52 0.31
CA ALA A 86 18.14 29.58 1.22
C ALA A 86 17.97 30.64 2.34
N VAL A 87 16.74 30.84 2.81
CA VAL A 87 16.45 31.77 3.92
C VAL A 87 17.18 31.26 5.16
N PRO A 88 17.98 32.09 5.86
CA PRO A 88 18.68 31.67 7.07
C PRO A 88 17.71 31.13 8.12
N THR A 89 17.76 29.83 8.38
CA THR A 89 17.01 29.18 9.45
C THR A 89 17.94 28.76 10.58
N PRO A 90 17.52 28.83 11.85
CA PRO A 90 18.29 28.25 12.95
C PRO A 90 18.62 26.78 12.67
N SER A 91 19.84 26.36 12.99
CA SER A 91 20.24 24.96 12.83
C SER A 91 19.26 24.06 13.61
N PRO A 92 18.66 23.04 12.97
CA PRO A 92 17.67 22.21 13.62
C PRO A 92 18.31 21.45 14.79
N THR A 93 17.59 21.31 15.90
CA THR A 93 17.97 20.37 16.95
C THR A 93 17.96 18.93 16.42
N ARG A 94 18.59 17.98 17.11
CA ARG A 94 18.57 16.56 16.72
C ARG A 94 17.14 16.01 16.53
N HIS A 95 16.20 16.41 17.39
CA HIS A 95 14.80 16.00 17.28
C HIS A 95 14.09 16.59 16.05
N GLN A 96 14.39 17.85 15.72
CA GLN A 96 13.91 18.51 14.50
C GLN A 96 14.51 17.87 13.25
N ALA A 97 15.80 17.50 13.28
CA ALA A 97 16.44 16.77 12.19
C ALA A 97 15.76 15.41 11.93
N HIS A 98 15.41 14.65 12.97
CA HIS A 98 14.62 13.42 12.79
C HIS A 98 13.21 13.68 12.23
N ALA A 99 12.60 14.84 12.52
CA ALA A 99 11.32 15.23 11.92
C ALA A 99 11.47 15.62 10.43
N LEU A 100 12.55 16.30 10.05
CA LEU A 100 12.91 16.57 8.66
C LEU A 100 13.10 15.25 7.89
N VAL A 101 13.88 14.31 8.43
CA VAL A 101 14.11 12.99 7.83
C VAL A 101 12.81 12.20 7.63
N ALA A 102 11.91 12.24 8.62
CA ALA A 102 10.60 11.59 8.51
C ALA A 102 9.72 12.24 7.44
N LEU A 103 9.68 13.58 7.38
CA LEU A 103 8.93 14.30 6.34
C LEU A 103 9.52 14.07 4.94
N ALA A 104 10.85 14.06 4.82
CA ALA A 104 11.55 13.77 3.58
C ALA A 104 11.20 12.38 3.07
N GLY A 105 11.17 11.37 3.96
CA GLY A 105 10.74 10.02 3.61
C GLY A 105 9.28 9.96 3.14
N VAL A 106 8.37 10.70 3.78
CA VAL A 106 6.97 10.82 3.30
C VAL A 106 6.94 11.39 1.89
N LEU A 107 7.56 12.55 1.67
CA LEU A 107 7.57 13.21 0.36
C LEU A 107 8.26 12.35 -0.71
N MET A 108 9.31 11.59 -0.35
CA MET A 108 10.00 10.70 -1.28
C MET A 108 9.08 9.59 -1.82
N HIS A 109 8.15 9.08 -1.00
CA HIS A 109 7.18 8.07 -1.44
C HIS A 109 6.01 8.64 -2.24
N GLU A 110 5.77 9.94 -2.11
CA GLU A 110 4.80 10.69 -2.91
C GLU A 110 5.43 11.30 -4.17
N ALA A 111 6.77 11.37 -4.24
CA ALA A 111 7.50 12.00 -5.31
C ALA A 111 7.46 11.15 -6.57
N THR A 112 6.99 11.78 -7.64
CA THR A 112 6.83 11.17 -8.96
C THR A 112 7.37 12.04 -10.09
N SER A 113 7.83 13.25 -9.74
CA SER A 113 8.41 14.23 -10.64
C SER A 113 9.75 14.74 -10.08
N PRO A 114 10.64 15.26 -10.94
CA PRO A 114 11.90 15.85 -10.49
C PRO A 114 11.75 16.92 -9.40
N ALA A 115 10.67 17.72 -9.45
CA ALA A 115 10.38 18.73 -8.44
C ALA A 115 10.04 18.11 -7.08
N GLY A 116 9.24 17.04 -7.05
CA GLY A 116 8.93 16.31 -5.82
C GLY A 116 10.16 15.64 -5.21
N PHE A 117 11.02 15.06 -6.05
CA PHE A 117 12.30 14.50 -5.61
C PHE A 117 13.22 15.59 -5.06
N ALA A 118 13.25 16.77 -5.67
CA ALA A 118 14.03 17.91 -5.19
C ALA A 118 13.56 18.39 -3.81
N ASP A 119 12.26 18.42 -3.54
CA ASP A 119 11.72 18.79 -2.23
C ASP A 119 12.11 17.79 -1.13
N ALA A 120 12.02 16.49 -1.42
CA ALA A 120 12.49 15.46 -0.50
C ALA A 120 14.01 15.60 -0.23
N ALA A 121 14.80 15.83 -1.29
CA ALA A 121 16.24 16.02 -1.19
C ALA A 121 16.61 17.24 -0.32
N LEU A 122 15.92 18.38 -0.47
CA LEU A 122 16.17 19.57 0.35
C LEU A 122 15.98 19.31 1.86
N LEU A 123 14.96 18.54 2.22
CA LEU A 123 14.71 18.19 3.63
C LEU A 123 15.79 17.26 4.18
N TYR A 124 16.23 16.27 3.41
CA TYR A 124 17.34 15.40 3.79
C TYR A 124 18.65 16.19 3.90
N GLU A 125 18.94 17.10 2.97
CA GLU A 125 20.11 17.98 3.00
C GLU A 125 20.14 18.87 4.23
N ALA A 126 19.00 19.46 4.60
CA ALA A 126 18.89 20.28 5.80
C ALA A 126 19.21 19.49 7.08
N ALA A 127 18.73 18.24 7.18
CA ALA A 127 19.05 17.36 8.30
C ALA A 127 20.52 16.91 8.30
N PHE A 128 21.04 16.54 7.13
CA PHE A 128 22.41 16.07 6.92
C PHE A 128 23.44 17.17 7.20
N THR A 129 23.22 18.38 6.70
CA THR A 129 24.12 19.52 6.91
C THR A 129 24.26 19.86 8.39
N ALA A 130 23.19 19.70 9.17
CA ALA A 130 23.18 20.05 10.59
C ALA A 130 23.80 18.98 11.51
N HIS A 131 23.67 17.69 11.19
CA HIS A 131 24.05 16.59 12.10
C HIS A 131 24.85 15.44 11.46
N GLY A 132 25.13 15.52 10.16
CA GLY A 132 25.76 14.48 9.36
C GLY A 132 24.91 13.20 9.22
N ALA A 133 25.55 12.11 8.80
CA ALA A 133 24.88 10.82 8.58
C ALA A 133 24.28 10.20 9.86
N ARG A 134 24.64 10.67 11.05
CA ARG A 134 24.20 10.10 12.34
C ARG A 134 22.69 10.21 12.61
N VAL A 135 22.00 11.13 11.94
CA VAL A 135 20.53 11.30 12.04
C VAL A 135 19.78 10.60 10.91
N LEU A 136 20.49 10.04 9.94
CA LEU A 136 19.96 9.29 8.81
C LEU A 136 20.17 7.78 9.04
N PRO A 137 19.12 7.01 9.38
CA PRO A 137 19.16 5.56 9.28
C PRO A 137 19.58 5.12 7.87
N GLU A 138 20.10 3.90 7.72
CA GLU A 138 20.56 3.35 6.43
C GLU A 138 19.50 3.50 5.32
N GLU A 139 18.24 3.15 5.61
CA GLU A 139 17.12 3.32 4.68
C GLU A 139 16.94 4.80 4.25
N ALA A 140 17.10 5.75 5.18
CA ALA A 140 16.99 7.17 4.87
C ALA A 140 18.17 7.69 4.03
N GLN A 141 19.36 7.09 4.18
CA GLN A 141 20.52 7.40 3.33
C GLN A 141 20.26 6.95 1.89
N HIS A 142 19.71 5.76 1.70
CA HIS A 142 19.31 5.25 0.40
C HIS A 142 18.21 6.10 -0.26
N LEU A 143 17.16 6.47 0.50
CA LEU A 143 16.10 7.35 0.01
C LEU A 143 16.62 8.75 -0.33
N PHE A 144 17.59 9.26 0.43
CA PHE A 144 18.21 10.55 0.13
C PHE A 144 19.01 10.51 -1.19
N ALA A 145 19.82 9.47 -1.41
CA ALA A 145 20.51 9.29 -2.70
C ALA A 145 19.50 9.19 -3.86
N SER A 146 18.43 8.41 -3.67
CA SER A 146 17.36 8.26 -4.67
C SER A 146 16.65 9.58 -4.96
N ALA A 147 16.39 10.40 -3.93
CA ALA A 147 15.81 11.74 -4.09
C ALA A 147 16.73 12.67 -4.90
N LEU A 148 18.05 12.63 -4.68
CA LEU A 148 19.00 13.41 -5.45
C LEU A 148 19.04 12.97 -6.93
N ILE A 149 19.03 11.66 -7.19
CA ILE A 149 18.99 11.11 -8.56
C ILE A 149 17.70 11.52 -9.26
N GLY A 150 16.55 11.35 -8.61
CA GLY A 150 15.25 11.75 -9.15
C GLY A 150 15.15 13.26 -9.40
N ALA A 151 15.86 14.07 -8.62
CA ALA A 151 15.99 15.52 -8.81
C ALA A 151 17.02 15.94 -9.87
N GLY A 152 17.70 14.99 -10.53
CA GLY A 152 18.75 15.26 -11.50
C GLY A 152 20.11 15.66 -10.91
N ARG A 153 20.28 15.61 -9.58
CA ARG A 153 21.48 16.06 -8.85
C ARG A 153 22.50 14.94 -8.69
N HIS A 154 22.86 14.33 -9.81
CA HIS A 154 23.67 13.11 -9.89
C HIS A 154 25.04 13.21 -9.25
N VAL A 155 25.76 14.33 -9.44
CA VAL A 155 27.10 14.56 -8.85
C VAL A 155 27.04 14.54 -7.32
N HIS A 156 25.97 15.11 -6.74
CA HIS A 156 25.80 15.14 -5.29
C HIS A 156 25.43 13.76 -4.74
N ALA A 157 24.59 13.02 -5.47
CA ALA A 157 24.29 11.63 -5.14
C ALA A 157 25.56 10.79 -5.14
N ASP A 158 26.38 10.90 -6.19
CA ASP A 158 27.64 10.17 -6.35
C ASP A 158 28.60 10.43 -5.17
N ALA A 159 28.78 11.71 -4.80
CA ALA A 159 29.68 12.10 -3.72
C ALA A 159 29.23 11.60 -2.34
N LEU A 160 27.93 11.71 -2.03
CA LEU A 160 27.39 11.27 -0.75
C LEU A 160 27.39 9.75 -0.62
N TYR A 161 26.94 9.06 -1.67
CA TYR A 161 26.79 7.61 -1.67
C TYR A 161 28.13 6.89 -1.48
N ALA A 162 29.23 7.45 -2.02
CA ALA A 162 30.58 6.91 -1.84
C ALA A 162 31.07 6.91 -0.37
N THR A 163 30.46 7.69 0.51
CA THR A 163 30.87 7.84 1.92
C THR A 163 30.05 7.02 2.91
N TRP A 164 29.00 6.35 2.43
CA TRP A 164 28.04 5.63 3.27
C TRP A 164 28.23 4.11 3.17
N SER A 165 27.88 3.41 4.24
CA SER A 165 27.83 1.94 4.24
C SER A 165 26.48 1.48 3.73
N HIS A 166 26.50 0.55 2.79
CA HIS A 166 25.29 0.04 2.14
C HIS A 166 25.24 -1.48 2.23
N THR A 167 24.04 -2.03 2.31
CA THR A 167 23.81 -3.41 1.87
C THR A 167 24.11 -3.55 0.38
N ASP A 168 24.61 -4.73 -0.04
CA ASP A 168 24.86 -5.06 -1.45
C ASP A 168 23.63 -4.80 -2.33
N GLN A 169 22.45 -4.98 -1.74
CA GLN A 169 21.18 -4.77 -2.39
C GLN A 169 20.86 -3.30 -2.68
N ALA A 170 20.97 -2.44 -1.67
CA ALA A 170 20.76 -1.00 -1.84
C ALA A 170 21.76 -0.43 -2.86
N GLN A 171 23.01 -0.92 -2.83
CA GLN A 171 24.07 -0.54 -3.75
C GLN A 171 23.69 -0.80 -5.21
N ARG A 172 23.24 -2.02 -5.54
CA ARG A 172 22.90 -2.41 -6.91
C ARG A 172 21.84 -1.51 -7.54
N GLN A 173 20.80 -1.17 -6.78
CA GLN A 173 19.72 -0.34 -7.29
C GLN A 173 20.14 1.10 -7.52
N VAL A 174 20.80 1.70 -6.53
CA VAL A 174 21.29 3.07 -6.65
C VAL A 174 22.28 3.14 -7.81
N ASP A 175 23.13 2.13 -8.00
CA ASP A 175 24.06 2.09 -9.13
C ASP A 175 23.35 1.97 -10.48
N ALA A 176 22.30 1.16 -10.60
CA ALA A 176 21.51 1.08 -11.81
C ALA A 176 20.84 2.42 -12.15
N ASP A 177 20.22 3.08 -11.17
CA ASP A 177 19.56 4.37 -11.38
C ASP A 177 20.56 5.53 -11.59
N ARG A 178 21.71 5.50 -10.91
CA ARG A 178 22.82 6.43 -11.14
C ARG A 178 23.33 6.28 -12.56
N GLN A 179 23.43 5.07 -13.09
CA GLN A 179 23.98 4.87 -14.42
C GLN A 179 22.94 5.09 -15.53
N ASN A 180 21.65 5.20 -15.18
CA ASN A 180 20.56 5.25 -16.15
C ASN A 180 20.63 6.47 -17.11
N PRO A 181 20.91 6.25 -18.42
CA PRO A 181 21.02 7.32 -19.39
C PRO A 181 19.68 8.03 -19.65
N HIS A 182 18.56 7.43 -19.24
CA HIS A 182 17.24 8.03 -19.36
C HIS A 182 16.88 8.95 -18.17
N HIS A 183 17.74 9.01 -17.15
CA HIS A 183 17.64 9.93 -16.01
C HIS A 183 18.70 11.05 -16.04
N ARG A 184 19.79 10.88 -16.80
CA ARG A 184 20.92 11.83 -16.87
C ARG A 184 20.90 12.60 -18.21
N ILE A 185 20.32 13.79 -18.22
CA ILE A 185 20.36 14.68 -19.41
C ILE A 185 21.71 15.40 -19.52
N GLU A 186 22.34 15.75 -18.39
CA GLU A 186 23.49 16.67 -18.35
C GLU A 186 24.87 15.99 -18.25
N THR A 187 24.93 14.70 -17.95
CA THR A 187 26.21 13.96 -17.83
C THR A 187 26.12 12.65 -18.58
N PRO A 188 26.84 12.49 -19.72
CA PRO A 188 26.82 11.26 -20.48
C PRO A 188 27.29 10.09 -19.61
N VAL A 189 26.45 9.06 -19.51
CA VAL A 189 26.84 7.77 -18.92
C VAL A 189 26.98 6.76 -20.04
N SER A 190 27.95 5.84 -19.92
CA SER A 190 28.06 4.73 -20.84
C SER A 190 26.77 3.88 -20.81
N PRO A 191 26.08 3.70 -21.96
CA PRO A 191 24.93 2.81 -22.03
C PRO A 191 25.27 1.37 -21.59
N ASP A 192 26.52 0.94 -21.74
CA ASP A 192 26.98 -0.39 -21.30
C ASP A 192 27.05 -0.53 -19.78
N ALA A 193 27.48 0.52 -19.09
CA ALA A 193 27.55 0.51 -17.62
C ALA A 193 26.14 0.35 -17.04
N TRP A 194 25.20 1.18 -17.52
CA TRP A 194 23.79 1.06 -17.13
C TRP A 194 23.22 -0.31 -17.46
N ARG A 195 23.40 -0.80 -18.69
CA ARG A 195 22.91 -2.14 -19.08
C ARG A 195 23.45 -3.20 -18.14
N HIS A 196 24.74 -3.17 -17.82
CA HIS A 196 25.34 -4.12 -16.87
C HIS A 196 24.68 -4.03 -15.49
N ALA A 197 24.51 -2.82 -14.94
CA ALA A 197 23.89 -2.61 -13.64
C ALA A 197 22.39 -3.03 -13.60
N PHE A 198 21.61 -2.59 -14.59
CA PHE A 198 20.18 -2.92 -14.72
C PHE A 198 19.97 -4.42 -14.94
N ASN A 199 20.79 -5.05 -15.78
CA ASN A 199 20.67 -6.47 -16.12
C ASN A 199 21.16 -7.41 -15.03
N HIS A 200 21.89 -6.91 -14.03
CA HIS A 200 22.43 -7.72 -12.95
C HIS A 200 21.34 -8.52 -12.23
N VAL A 201 20.16 -7.95 -12.01
CA VAL A 201 19.04 -8.66 -11.33
C VAL A 201 18.54 -9.87 -12.12
N PHE A 202 18.63 -9.84 -13.45
CA PHE A 202 18.29 -10.98 -14.30
C PHE A 202 19.43 -12.00 -14.34
N ALA A 203 20.67 -11.53 -14.54
CA ALA A 203 21.84 -12.39 -14.62
C ALA A 203 22.13 -13.13 -13.30
N ALA A 204 21.93 -12.48 -12.14
CA ALA A 204 22.06 -13.10 -10.83
C ALA A 204 21.03 -14.21 -10.59
N ALA A 205 19.86 -14.10 -11.23
CA ALA A 205 18.86 -15.15 -11.28
C ALA A 205 19.09 -16.14 -12.44
N GLY A 206 20.20 -16.07 -13.18
CA GLY A 206 20.42 -16.94 -14.34
C GLY A 206 19.36 -16.81 -15.44
N LEU A 207 18.73 -15.62 -15.56
CA LEU A 207 17.85 -15.27 -16.66
C LEU A 207 18.62 -14.49 -17.72
N GLU A 208 18.23 -14.68 -18.98
CA GLU A 208 18.70 -13.84 -20.07
C GLU A 208 18.20 -12.40 -19.85
N PRO A 209 19.09 -11.40 -19.86
CA PRO A 209 18.65 -10.05 -19.61
C PRO A 209 17.78 -9.50 -20.76
N PRO A 210 16.84 -8.57 -20.47
CA PRO A 210 16.13 -7.87 -21.51
C PRO A 210 17.10 -7.11 -22.42
N ARG A 211 16.79 -7.10 -23.72
CA ARG A 211 17.47 -6.23 -24.67
C ARG A 211 16.78 -4.87 -24.67
N HIS A 212 17.54 -3.83 -24.97
CA HIS A 212 17.02 -2.47 -25.12
C HIS A 212 17.42 -1.96 -26.50
N ALA A 213 16.44 -1.61 -27.32
CA ALA A 213 16.70 -1.09 -28.66
C ALA A 213 17.33 0.31 -28.56
N GLU A 214 18.40 0.55 -29.32
CA GLU A 214 18.95 1.89 -29.48
C GLU A 214 17.95 2.78 -30.23
N ALA A 215 17.89 4.06 -29.88
CA ALA A 215 17.17 5.03 -30.69
C ALA A 215 17.88 5.12 -32.05
N THR A 216 17.26 4.62 -33.10
CA THR A 216 17.84 4.67 -34.45
C THR A 216 18.08 6.12 -34.85
N LEU A 217 19.29 6.41 -35.36
CA LEU A 217 19.73 7.71 -35.88
C LEU A 217 19.01 8.14 -37.19
N ASP A 218 18.10 7.32 -37.72
CA ASP A 218 17.44 7.53 -39.02
C ASP A 218 16.18 8.39 -38.96
N GLY A 219 16.26 9.56 -38.33
CA GLY A 219 15.34 10.69 -38.57
C GLY A 219 13.87 10.54 -38.13
N ALA A 220 13.45 9.38 -37.65
CA ALA A 220 12.24 9.22 -36.86
C ALA A 220 12.66 9.20 -35.39
N GLU A 221 12.47 10.31 -34.67
CA GLU A 221 12.44 10.26 -33.21
C GLU A 221 11.54 9.09 -32.82
N THR A 222 12.09 8.05 -32.19
CA THR A 222 11.26 7.00 -31.59
C THR A 222 10.51 7.64 -30.44
N ALA A 223 9.37 8.28 -30.74
CA ALA A 223 8.46 8.87 -29.80
C ALA A 223 7.94 7.73 -28.89
N GLY A 224 8.51 7.62 -27.70
CA GLY A 224 8.19 6.54 -26.76
C GLY A 224 9.11 6.52 -25.55
N HIS A 225 8.60 5.98 -24.44
CA HIS A 225 9.36 5.86 -23.21
C HIS A 225 10.44 4.77 -23.31
N ALA A 226 11.45 4.81 -22.44
CA ALA A 226 12.53 3.81 -22.46
C ALA A 226 12.00 2.39 -22.23
N PHE A 227 10.95 2.24 -21.43
CA PHE A 227 10.25 0.98 -21.21
C PHE A 227 9.73 0.35 -22.51
N ASP A 228 9.20 1.16 -23.43
CA ASP A 228 8.61 0.69 -24.69
C ASP A 228 9.68 0.22 -25.73
N ARG A 229 10.96 0.46 -25.42
CA ARG A 229 12.11 -0.06 -26.18
C ARG A 229 12.64 -1.39 -25.65
N LEU A 230 12.04 -1.96 -24.61
CA LEU A 230 12.37 -3.30 -24.14
C LEU A 230 12.09 -4.35 -25.22
N ARG A 231 13.00 -5.30 -25.37
CA ARG A 231 12.89 -6.43 -26.30
C ARG A 231 13.23 -7.72 -25.57
N ALA A 232 12.48 -8.77 -25.88
CA ALA A 232 12.75 -10.10 -25.38
C ALA A 232 14.16 -10.57 -25.80
N PRO A 233 14.96 -11.18 -24.90
CA PRO A 233 16.10 -11.96 -25.32
C PRO A 233 15.66 -13.15 -26.18
N GLN A 234 16.60 -13.69 -26.97
CA GLN A 234 16.37 -14.94 -27.68
C GLN A 234 16.37 -16.10 -26.68
N VAL A 235 15.31 -16.90 -26.71
CA VAL A 235 15.15 -18.10 -25.86
C VAL A 235 14.70 -19.26 -26.72
N THR A 236 15.08 -20.48 -26.34
CA THR A 236 14.66 -21.69 -27.06
C THR A 236 13.16 -21.91 -26.91
N PRO A 237 12.41 -22.08 -28.01
CA PRO A 237 10.99 -22.43 -27.94
C PRO A 237 10.75 -23.79 -27.27
N VAL A 238 9.71 -23.88 -26.45
CA VAL A 238 9.25 -25.10 -25.80
C VAL A 238 7.74 -25.30 -26.03
N GLN A 239 7.30 -26.55 -25.94
CA GLN A 239 5.91 -26.96 -26.17
C GLN A 239 5.31 -27.58 -24.90
N GLY A 240 3.98 -27.59 -24.82
CA GLY A 240 3.24 -28.27 -23.76
C GLY A 240 1.75 -27.93 -23.81
N PRO A 241 1.00 -28.11 -22.70
CA PRO A 241 -0.40 -27.72 -22.58
C PRO A 241 -0.69 -26.26 -22.97
N LEU A 242 -1.91 -25.98 -23.40
CA LEU A 242 -2.29 -24.64 -23.84
C LEU A 242 -2.35 -23.70 -22.63
N VAL A 243 -1.71 -22.53 -22.74
CA VAL A 243 -1.79 -21.47 -21.72
C VAL A 243 -2.62 -20.32 -22.26
N THR A 244 -3.74 -20.00 -21.60
CA THR A 244 -4.48 -18.75 -21.86
C THR A 244 -3.88 -17.62 -21.05
N VAL A 245 -3.45 -16.56 -21.72
CA VAL A 245 -3.07 -15.28 -21.11
C VAL A 245 -4.22 -14.31 -21.25
N ILE A 246 -4.72 -13.79 -20.12
CA ILE A 246 -5.81 -12.81 -20.08
C ILE A 246 -5.23 -11.41 -19.84
N MET A 247 -5.54 -10.49 -20.75
CA MET A 247 -5.14 -9.08 -20.69
C MET A 247 -6.39 -8.20 -20.77
N SER A 248 -6.77 -7.55 -19.67
CA SER A 248 -7.86 -6.56 -19.67
C SER A 248 -7.29 -5.15 -19.87
N CYS A 249 -7.92 -4.32 -20.68
CA CYS A 249 -7.54 -2.93 -20.88
C CYS A 249 -8.75 -1.99 -20.87
N TYR A 250 -8.53 -0.73 -20.52
CA TYR A 250 -9.50 0.35 -20.64
C TYR A 250 -8.73 1.63 -20.97
N ARG A 251 -9.13 2.32 -22.04
CA ARG A 251 -8.43 3.50 -22.56
C ARG A 251 -6.93 3.24 -22.82
N PRO A 252 -6.55 2.14 -23.52
CA PRO A 252 -5.15 1.80 -23.67
C PRO A 252 -4.40 2.83 -24.53
N GLY A 253 -3.20 3.20 -24.10
CA GLY A 253 -2.25 3.93 -24.94
C GLY A 253 -1.34 3.00 -25.75
N PRO A 254 -0.34 3.55 -26.48
CA PRO A 254 0.60 2.78 -27.29
C PRO A 254 1.40 1.71 -26.52
N GLU A 255 1.53 1.84 -25.20
CA GLU A 255 2.22 0.90 -24.32
C GLU A 255 1.72 -0.54 -24.42
N ILE A 256 0.47 -0.76 -24.82
CA ILE A 256 -0.12 -2.09 -24.94
C ILE A 256 0.64 -2.97 -25.95
N HIS A 257 1.26 -2.34 -26.95
CA HIS A 257 2.11 -3.04 -27.92
C HIS A 257 3.32 -3.68 -27.24
N THR A 258 3.92 -3.02 -26.26
CA THR A 258 5.05 -3.56 -25.49
C THR A 258 4.63 -4.81 -24.70
N ALA A 259 3.48 -4.74 -24.03
CA ALA A 259 2.94 -5.86 -23.26
C ALA A 259 2.62 -7.06 -24.16
N ILE A 260 1.89 -6.83 -25.27
CA ILE A 260 1.54 -7.88 -26.24
C ILE A 260 2.79 -8.49 -26.87
N ALA A 261 3.77 -7.68 -27.27
CA ALA A 261 5.01 -8.17 -27.85
C ALA A 261 5.78 -9.07 -26.86
N SER A 262 5.76 -8.77 -25.57
CA SER A 262 6.40 -9.59 -24.53
C SER A 262 5.74 -10.96 -24.34
N ILE A 263 4.41 -11.04 -24.48
CA ILE A 263 3.66 -12.30 -24.42
C ILE A 263 3.86 -13.12 -25.71
N ARG A 264 3.90 -12.47 -26.88
CA ARG A 264 4.18 -13.16 -28.15
C ARG A 264 5.58 -13.76 -28.21
N ALA A 265 6.52 -13.21 -27.45
CA ALA A 265 7.92 -13.62 -27.39
C ALA A 265 8.23 -14.64 -26.27
N GLN A 266 7.22 -15.24 -25.63
CA GLN A 266 7.44 -16.29 -24.63
C GLN A 266 8.12 -17.52 -25.25
N SER A 267 8.94 -18.22 -24.48
CA SER A 267 9.52 -19.51 -24.89
C SER A 267 8.44 -20.58 -25.06
N TRP A 268 7.40 -20.55 -24.21
CA TRP A 268 6.24 -21.42 -24.33
C TRP A 268 5.39 -21.06 -25.55
N GLN A 269 5.35 -21.92 -26.57
CA GLN A 269 4.72 -21.57 -27.86
C GLN A 269 3.23 -21.85 -27.92
N ASN A 270 2.74 -22.85 -27.17
CA ASN A 270 1.32 -23.20 -27.15
C ASN A 270 0.56 -22.29 -26.18
N LEU A 271 0.26 -21.08 -26.64
CA LEU A 271 -0.48 -20.07 -25.89
C LEU A 271 -1.59 -19.44 -26.74
N GLU A 272 -2.59 -18.89 -26.05
CA GLU A 272 -3.51 -17.90 -26.61
C GLU A 272 -3.47 -16.62 -25.75
N LEU A 273 -3.69 -15.47 -26.37
CA LEU A 273 -3.76 -14.17 -25.69
C LEU A 273 -5.14 -13.56 -25.93
N LEU A 274 -5.92 -13.47 -24.86
CA LEU A 274 -7.24 -12.84 -24.84
C LEU A 274 -7.11 -11.39 -24.38
N ILE A 275 -7.33 -10.44 -25.28
CA ILE A 275 -7.33 -9.01 -25.00
C ILE A 275 -8.78 -8.57 -24.85
N ILE A 276 -9.17 -8.13 -23.66
CA ILE A 276 -10.53 -7.69 -23.35
C ILE A 276 -10.56 -6.19 -23.09
N ASP A 277 -11.19 -5.45 -24.00
CA ASP A 277 -11.47 -4.02 -23.84
C ASP A 277 -12.71 -3.81 -22.97
N ASP A 278 -12.54 -3.13 -21.84
CA ASP A 278 -13.57 -2.77 -20.86
C ASP A 278 -14.38 -1.54 -21.30
N GLY A 279 -14.82 -1.52 -22.55
CA GLY A 279 -15.69 -0.48 -23.11
C GLY A 279 -15.03 0.88 -23.26
N SER A 280 -13.84 0.92 -23.87
CA SER A 280 -13.13 2.17 -24.16
C SER A 280 -13.91 3.07 -25.13
N PRO A 281 -13.90 4.40 -24.93
CA PRO A 281 -14.55 5.35 -25.85
C PRO A 281 -13.95 5.35 -27.26
N ALA A 282 -14.70 5.88 -28.23
CA ALA A 282 -14.34 5.91 -29.66
C ALA A 282 -13.00 6.60 -29.97
N GLU A 283 -12.55 7.54 -29.13
CA GLU A 283 -11.24 8.19 -29.27
C GLU A 283 -10.06 7.20 -29.18
N TYR A 284 -10.28 5.99 -28.65
CA TYR A 284 -9.32 4.90 -28.61
C TYR A 284 -9.50 3.87 -29.75
N ASP A 285 -10.38 4.10 -30.73
CA ASP A 285 -10.59 3.11 -31.82
C ASP A 285 -9.34 2.88 -32.68
N GLY A 286 -8.43 3.85 -32.74
CA GLY A 286 -7.15 3.72 -33.46
C GLY A 286 -6.31 2.54 -32.94
N ILE A 287 -6.10 2.46 -31.63
CA ILE A 287 -5.32 1.38 -31.03
C ILE A 287 -6.02 0.03 -31.23
N PHE A 288 -7.35 -0.06 -31.14
CA PHE A 288 -8.06 -1.32 -31.39
C PHE A 288 -8.03 -1.76 -32.86
N THR A 289 -7.94 -0.82 -33.79
CA THR A 289 -7.74 -1.13 -35.21
C THR A 289 -6.37 -1.77 -35.43
N GLU A 290 -5.32 -1.25 -34.79
CA GLU A 290 -3.98 -1.84 -34.82
C GLU A 290 -3.96 -3.23 -34.19
N LEU A 291 -4.63 -3.41 -33.04
CA LEU A 291 -4.73 -4.71 -32.37
C LEU A 291 -5.52 -5.74 -33.19
N ALA A 292 -6.58 -5.32 -33.89
CA ALA A 292 -7.33 -6.19 -34.79
C ALA A 292 -6.47 -6.63 -35.98
N ALA A 293 -5.70 -5.72 -36.57
CA ALA A 293 -4.74 -6.06 -37.62
C ALA A 293 -3.66 -7.04 -37.11
N LEU A 294 -3.17 -6.85 -35.89
CA LEU A 294 -2.22 -7.78 -35.28
C LEU A 294 -2.83 -9.17 -35.04
N ALA A 295 -4.09 -9.26 -34.62
CA ALA A 295 -4.80 -10.53 -34.45
C ALA A 295 -5.02 -11.29 -35.76
N VAL A 296 -5.09 -10.60 -36.90
CA VAL A 296 -5.10 -11.24 -38.23
C VAL A 296 -3.74 -11.90 -38.54
N LEU A 297 -2.64 -11.30 -38.09
CA LEU A 297 -1.28 -11.79 -38.34
C LEU A 297 -0.82 -12.88 -37.35
N ASP A 298 -1.38 -12.88 -36.14
CA ASP A 298 -1.05 -13.85 -35.10
C ASP A 298 -2.34 -14.50 -34.57
N PRO A 299 -2.72 -15.70 -35.04
CA PRO A 299 -4.00 -16.33 -34.71
C PRO A 299 -4.12 -16.73 -33.22
N ARG A 300 -3.02 -16.62 -32.45
CA ARG A 300 -3.06 -16.80 -31.00
C ARG A 300 -3.74 -15.63 -30.29
N LEU A 301 -3.89 -14.48 -30.95
CA LEU A 301 -4.45 -13.26 -30.36
C LEU A 301 -5.94 -13.14 -30.67
N ARG A 302 -6.74 -12.86 -29.64
CA ARG A 302 -8.18 -12.63 -29.77
C ARG A 302 -8.55 -11.35 -29.03
N LEU A 303 -9.08 -10.38 -29.76
CA LEU A 303 -9.59 -9.12 -29.22
C LEU A 303 -11.10 -9.21 -29.00
N VAL A 304 -11.56 -8.86 -27.81
CA VAL A 304 -12.99 -8.80 -27.46
C VAL A 304 -13.31 -7.44 -26.87
N ARG A 305 -14.25 -6.71 -27.47
CA ARG A 305 -14.68 -5.39 -27.00
C ARG A 305 -16.00 -5.46 -26.27
N GLN A 306 -16.06 -4.88 -25.08
CA GLN A 306 -17.29 -4.71 -24.32
C GLN A 306 -18.02 -3.42 -24.73
N GLU A 307 -19.34 -3.42 -24.64
CA GLU A 307 -20.15 -2.23 -24.96
C GLU A 307 -20.02 -1.10 -23.93
N ARG A 308 -19.67 -1.46 -22.69
CA ARG A 308 -19.59 -0.52 -21.57
C ARG A 308 -18.56 -0.97 -20.55
N ASN A 309 -18.00 0.00 -19.83
CA ASN A 309 -17.11 -0.26 -18.71
C ASN A 309 -17.83 -0.99 -17.56
N ARG A 310 -17.29 -2.14 -17.16
CA ARG A 310 -17.77 -3.01 -16.07
C ARG A 310 -16.67 -3.29 -15.04
N GLY A 311 -15.43 -2.88 -15.28
CA GLY A 311 -14.28 -3.06 -14.43
C GLY A 311 -13.43 -4.28 -14.84
N THR A 312 -12.12 -4.22 -14.52
CA THR A 312 -11.12 -5.24 -14.89
C THR A 312 -11.52 -6.67 -14.51
N TYR A 313 -12.10 -6.90 -13.32
CA TYR A 313 -12.46 -8.25 -12.90
C TYR A 313 -13.71 -8.80 -13.59
N ALA A 314 -14.62 -7.93 -14.03
CA ALA A 314 -15.72 -8.35 -14.90
C ALA A 314 -15.16 -8.78 -16.27
N CYS A 315 -14.20 -8.05 -16.82
CA CYS A 315 -13.50 -8.42 -18.05
C CYS A 315 -12.70 -9.73 -17.91
N ARG A 316 -11.97 -9.91 -16.80
CA ARG A 316 -11.27 -11.17 -16.51
C ARG A 316 -12.26 -12.34 -16.41
N ASN A 317 -13.43 -12.16 -15.78
CA ASN A 317 -14.45 -13.20 -15.73
C ASN A 317 -15.02 -13.57 -17.10
N ILE A 318 -15.26 -12.59 -17.98
CA ILE A 318 -15.64 -12.86 -19.37
C ILE A 318 -14.53 -13.64 -20.10
N ALA A 319 -13.26 -13.26 -19.89
CA ALA A 319 -12.15 -14.00 -20.47
C ALA A 319 -12.03 -15.44 -19.93
N LEU A 320 -12.38 -15.69 -18.66
CA LEU A 320 -12.39 -17.05 -18.10
C LEU A 320 -13.41 -17.95 -18.79
N ASP A 321 -14.55 -17.40 -19.23
CA ASP A 321 -15.54 -18.14 -20.03
C ASP A 321 -15.04 -18.44 -21.45
N LEU A 322 -14.19 -17.57 -21.99
CA LEU A 322 -13.62 -17.69 -23.34
C LEU A 322 -12.31 -18.49 -23.41
N ALA A 323 -11.68 -18.74 -22.25
CA ALA A 323 -10.38 -19.39 -22.11
C ALA A 323 -10.46 -20.88 -22.45
N CYS A 324 -9.57 -21.32 -23.33
CA CYS A 324 -9.46 -22.71 -23.77
C CYS A 324 -8.24 -23.44 -23.17
N GLY A 325 -7.32 -22.73 -22.52
CA GLY A 325 -6.09 -23.30 -21.99
C GLY A 325 -6.29 -24.22 -20.78
N ASP A 326 -5.39 -25.20 -20.64
CA ASP A 326 -5.29 -26.04 -19.44
C ASP A 326 -4.83 -25.20 -18.24
N PHE A 327 -3.97 -24.23 -18.51
CA PHE A 327 -3.53 -23.22 -17.57
C PHE A 327 -4.02 -21.84 -17.98
N VAL A 328 -4.38 -21.03 -17.00
CA VAL A 328 -4.78 -19.62 -17.20
C VAL A 328 -3.89 -18.73 -16.35
N THR A 329 -3.46 -17.60 -16.90
CA THR A 329 -2.76 -16.53 -16.18
C THR A 329 -3.24 -15.16 -16.64
N MET A 330 -2.97 -14.12 -15.86
CA MET A 330 -3.25 -12.74 -16.25
C MET A 330 -1.95 -12.02 -16.64
N HIS A 331 -2.08 -10.93 -17.38
CA HIS A 331 -1.01 -9.96 -17.61
C HIS A 331 -1.62 -8.58 -17.78
N ASP A 332 -1.09 -7.58 -17.07
CA ASP A 332 -1.58 -6.21 -17.19
C ASP A 332 -1.09 -5.61 -18.52
N SER A 333 -1.91 -4.73 -19.11
CA SER A 333 -1.73 -4.24 -20.48
C SER A 333 -0.58 -3.26 -20.66
N ASP A 334 0.14 -2.90 -19.61
CA ASP A 334 1.25 -1.96 -19.61
C ASP A 334 2.53 -2.54 -18.97
N ASP A 335 2.51 -3.81 -18.57
CA ASP A 335 3.65 -4.53 -18.01
C ASP A 335 4.44 -5.27 -19.11
N TRP A 336 5.66 -5.71 -18.77
CA TRP A 336 6.48 -6.56 -19.65
C TRP A 336 6.76 -7.91 -19.00
N ALA A 337 6.49 -9.01 -19.70
CA ALA A 337 6.77 -10.36 -19.24
C ALA A 337 8.13 -10.86 -19.75
N HIS A 338 8.94 -11.43 -18.85
CA HIS A 338 10.17 -12.11 -19.26
C HIS A 338 9.84 -13.34 -20.13
N PRO A 339 10.59 -13.65 -21.20
CA PRO A 339 10.26 -14.76 -22.12
C PRO A 339 10.13 -16.14 -21.47
N ARG A 340 10.84 -16.36 -20.36
CA ARG A 340 10.77 -17.61 -19.58
C ARG A 340 9.62 -17.68 -18.57
N ARG A 341 8.77 -16.65 -18.47
CA ARG A 341 7.73 -16.60 -17.43
C ARG A 341 6.74 -17.76 -17.58
N LEU A 342 6.11 -17.90 -18.75
CA LEU A 342 5.11 -18.96 -18.96
C LEU A 342 5.72 -20.35 -18.82
N GLU A 343 6.90 -20.59 -19.40
CA GLU A 343 7.65 -21.85 -19.25
C GLU A 343 7.91 -22.17 -17.79
N THR A 344 8.43 -21.23 -17.00
CA THR A 344 8.74 -21.45 -15.58
C THR A 344 7.49 -21.84 -14.79
N GLN A 345 6.38 -21.14 -15.02
CA GLN A 345 5.14 -21.36 -14.29
C GLN A 345 4.43 -22.65 -14.73
N ALA A 346 4.39 -22.95 -16.03
CA ALA A 346 3.75 -24.15 -16.56
C ALA A 346 4.53 -25.41 -16.15
N THR A 347 5.85 -25.40 -16.27
CA THR A 347 6.72 -26.51 -15.85
C THR A 347 6.54 -26.83 -14.36
N HIS A 348 6.49 -25.80 -13.50
CA HIS A 348 6.22 -26.02 -12.07
C HIS A 348 4.89 -26.74 -11.84
N LEU A 349 3.80 -26.34 -12.52
CA LEU A 349 2.51 -27.04 -12.37
C LEU A 349 2.56 -28.46 -12.91
N LEU A 350 3.25 -28.71 -14.03
CA LEU A 350 3.41 -30.05 -14.59
C LEU A 350 4.16 -30.99 -13.65
N GLU A 351 5.23 -30.51 -13.01
CA GLU A 351 6.02 -31.25 -12.03
C GLU A 351 5.29 -31.42 -10.68
N ASN A 352 4.29 -30.58 -10.41
CA ASN A 352 3.50 -30.60 -9.17
C ASN A 352 2.00 -30.74 -9.47
N PRO A 353 1.51 -31.95 -9.83
CA PRO A 353 0.11 -32.17 -10.19
C PRO A 353 -0.90 -31.71 -9.13
N ASP A 354 -0.53 -31.79 -7.85
CA ASP A 354 -1.37 -31.40 -6.73
C ASP A 354 -1.44 -29.88 -6.51
N ALA A 355 -0.53 -29.10 -7.08
CA ALA A 355 -0.56 -27.64 -6.98
C ALA A 355 -1.73 -27.06 -7.82
N PRO A 356 -2.66 -26.30 -7.20
CA PRO A 356 -3.77 -25.69 -7.94
C PRO A 356 -3.32 -24.45 -8.74
N SER A 357 -2.32 -23.74 -8.23
CA SER A 357 -1.82 -22.48 -8.78
C SER A 357 -0.40 -22.17 -8.34
N ASN A 358 0.23 -21.22 -9.04
CA ASN A 358 1.48 -20.58 -8.63
C ASN A 358 1.48 -19.10 -9.01
N SER A 359 2.49 -18.36 -8.58
CA SER A 359 2.73 -16.95 -8.96
C SER A 359 4.22 -16.70 -9.12
N SER A 360 4.58 -15.55 -9.68
CA SER A 360 5.96 -15.09 -9.81
C SER A 360 6.17 -13.72 -9.17
N HIS A 361 7.43 -13.32 -9.12
CA HIS A 361 7.85 -12.00 -8.70
C HIS A 361 7.96 -11.02 -9.86
N ALA A 362 7.89 -9.73 -9.52
CA ALA A 362 8.11 -8.61 -10.41
C ALA A 362 9.11 -7.60 -9.83
N LEU A 363 9.82 -6.94 -10.75
CA LEU A 363 10.57 -5.72 -10.49
C LEU A 363 9.74 -4.52 -10.96
N ARG A 364 9.57 -3.50 -10.12
CA ARG A 364 8.77 -2.31 -10.47
C ARG A 364 9.68 -1.22 -11.02
N VAL A 365 9.32 -0.64 -12.16
CA VAL A 365 10.14 0.35 -12.86
C VAL A 365 9.30 1.51 -13.40
N THR A 366 9.90 2.69 -13.55
CA THR A 366 9.29 3.84 -14.23
C THR A 366 9.33 3.69 -15.75
N ASP A 367 8.69 4.62 -16.46
CA ASP A 367 8.81 4.78 -17.92
C ASP A 367 10.26 4.88 -18.43
N SER A 368 11.13 5.46 -17.62
CA SER A 368 12.56 5.62 -17.92
C SER A 368 13.39 4.45 -17.43
N LEU A 369 12.77 3.33 -17.03
CA LEU A 369 13.41 2.15 -16.45
C LEU A 369 14.15 2.43 -15.13
N GLY A 370 13.72 3.47 -14.40
CA GLY A 370 14.16 3.74 -13.04
C GLY A 370 13.57 2.72 -12.08
N LEU A 371 14.38 2.13 -11.21
CA LEU A 371 13.93 1.09 -10.28
C LEU A 371 13.15 1.70 -9.10
N LEU A 372 11.99 1.15 -8.78
CA LEU A 372 11.15 1.62 -7.65
C LEU A 372 11.14 0.58 -6.52
N GLN A 373 11.63 0.96 -5.34
CA GLN A 373 11.69 0.04 -4.18
C GLN A 373 10.38 -0.10 -3.42
N PRO A 374 10.00 -1.34 -3.09
CA PRO A 374 9.35 -1.68 -1.83
C PRO A 374 10.40 -2.12 -0.78
N ARG A 375 10.77 -1.24 0.17
CA ARG A 375 11.60 -1.49 1.38
C ARG A 375 12.70 -2.56 1.26
N GLY A 376 13.81 -2.27 0.57
CA GLY A 376 14.95 -3.18 0.58
C GLY A 376 14.60 -4.60 0.13
N ARG A 377 13.62 -4.76 -0.77
CA ARG A 377 13.38 -6.01 -1.53
C ARG A 377 13.47 -5.68 -3.01
N ASP A 378 14.30 -6.43 -3.74
CA ASP A 378 14.47 -6.25 -5.18
C ASP A 378 13.21 -6.64 -5.94
N LEU A 379 12.38 -7.49 -5.33
CA LEU A 379 11.24 -8.14 -5.98
C LEU A 379 9.99 -8.13 -5.10
N LYS A 380 8.82 -7.97 -5.75
CA LYS A 380 7.50 -8.06 -5.13
C LYS A 380 6.66 -9.15 -5.78
N LEU A 381 5.67 -9.67 -5.06
CA LEU A 381 4.64 -10.52 -5.65
C LEU A 381 3.93 -9.78 -6.80
N CYS A 382 3.87 -10.43 -7.96
CA CYS A 382 3.10 -9.98 -9.10
C CYS A 382 1.72 -10.63 -9.04
N GLU A 383 0.72 -9.97 -8.47
CA GLU A 383 -0.64 -10.54 -8.38
C GLU A 383 -1.24 -10.95 -9.75
N PRO A 384 -1.06 -10.18 -10.85
CA PRO A 384 -1.46 -10.62 -12.19
C PRO A 384 -0.76 -11.89 -12.67
N SER A 385 0.43 -12.23 -12.12
CA SER A 385 1.16 -13.43 -12.53
C SER A 385 0.54 -14.74 -12.09
N LEU A 386 -0.52 -14.74 -11.28
CA LEU A 386 -1.17 -15.97 -10.84
C LEU A 386 -1.52 -16.87 -12.03
N MET A 387 -0.83 -18.01 -12.13
CA MET A 387 -1.14 -19.08 -13.07
C MET A 387 -1.84 -20.20 -12.34
N PHE A 388 -2.92 -20.73 -12.91
CA PHE A 388 -3.70 -21.78 -12.27
C PHE A 388 -4.30 -22.78 -13.25
N ARG A 389 -4.64 -23.97 -12.74
CA ARG A 389 -5.31 -25.04 -13.49
C ARG A 389 -6.76 -24.67 -13.74
N ARG A 390 -7.15 -24.39 -14.99
CA ARG A 390 -8.45 -23.81 -15.35
C ARG A 390 -9.61 -24.62 -14.78
N GLU A 391 -9.73 -25.89 -15.18
CA GLU A 391 -10.89 -26.71 -14.80
C GLU A 391 -10.97 -26.95 -13.29
N ARG A 392 -9.81 -27.24 -12.66
CA ARG A 392 -9.74 -27.52 -11.22
C ARG A 392 -10.13 -26.30 -10.39
N VAL A 393 -9.62 -25.12 -10.74
CA VAL A 393 -9.93 -23.89 -10.01
C VAL A 393 -11.32 -23.39 -10.33
N LEU A 394 -11.75 -23.32 -11.59
CA LEU A 394 -13.09 -22.84 -11.94
C LEU A 394 -14.19 -23.77 -11.40
N GLY A 395 -13.97 -25.09 -11.39
CA GLY A 395 -14.94 -26.06 -10.87
C GLY A 395 -15.18 -25.99 -9.37
N LEU A 396 -14.18 -25.55 -8.58
CA LEU A 396 -14.28 -25.45 -7.12
C LEU A 396 -14.46 -24.01 -6.63
N VAL A 397 -13.60 -23.11 -7.11
CA VAL A 397 -13.50 -21.72 -6.67
C VAL A 397 -14.38 -20.80 -7.52
N GLY A 398 -14.61 -21.13 -8.79
CA GLY A 398 -15.36 -20.26 -9.71
C GLY A 398 -14.55 -19.03 -10.13
N TYR A 399 -15.20 -17.87 -10.13
CA TYR A 399 -14.74 -16.65 -10.79
C TYR A 399 -14.08 -15.66 -9.83
N PHE A 400 -13.42 -14.62 -10.36
CA PHE A 400 -13.01 -13.47 -9.57
C PHE A 400 -14.24 -12.79 -8.96
N ASP A 401 -14.13 -12.28 -7.74
CA ASP A 401 -15.18 -11.45 -7.20
C ASP A 401 -15.37 -10.19 -8.05
N THR A 402 -16.62 -9.88 -8.37
CA THR A 402 -16.97 -8.81 -9.32
C THR A 402 -16.95 -7.47 -8.59
N VAL A 403 -15.74 -6.92 -8.47
CA VAL A 403 -15.41 -5.58 -7.97
C VAL A 403 -14.53 -4.86 -9.00
N THR A 404 -14.30 -3.55 -8.81
CA THR A 404 -13.43 -2.78 -9.72
C THR A 404 -11.94 -2.88 -9.38
N LYS A 405 -11.59 -3.32 -8.16
CA LYS A 405 -10.20 -3.38 -7.68
C LYS A 405 -9.95 -4.44 -6.61
N GLY A 406 -8.72 -4.96 -6.55
CA GLY A 406 -8.20 -5.83 -5.49
C GLY A 406 -8.66 -7.30 -5.48
N ALA A 407 -9.48 -7.74 -6.45
CA ALA A 407 -9.98 -9.12 -6.48
C ALA A 407 -8.93 -10.17 -6.85
N ASP A 408 -7.76 -9.79 -7.39
CA ASP A 408 -6.64 -10.68 -7.69
C ASP A 408 -6.08 -11.34 -6.41
N SER A 409 -5.83 -10.51 -5.40
CA SER A 409 -5.34 -10.91 -4.09
C SER A 409 -6.39 -11.78 -3.37
N GLU A 410 -7.67 -11.43 -3.50
CA GLU A 410 -8.79 -12.22 -2.97
C GLU A 410 -8.85 -13.59 -3.64
N PHE A 411 -8.85 -13.64 -4.97
CA PHE A 411 -8.97 -14.87 -5.74
C PHE A 411 -7.82 -15.83 -5.44
N ARG A 412 -6.58 -15.35 -5.41
CA ARG A 412 -5.41 -16.14 -5.02
C ARG A 412 -5.55 -16.71 -3.61
N ARG A 413 -5.94 -15.89 -2.63
CA ARG A 413 -6.12 -16.34 -1.23
C ARG A 413 -7.30 -17.30 -1.08
N ARG A 414 -8.33 -17.16 -1.91
CA ARG A 414 -9.46 -18.07 -1.93
C ARG A 414 -9.10 -19.44 -2.51
N ILE A 415 -8.28 -19.49 -3.55
CA ILE A 415 -7.68 -20.75 -4.02
C ILE A 415 -6.92 -21.42 -2.87
N GLN A 416 -6.14 -20.66 -2.11
CA GLN A 416 -5.39 -21.21 -0.98
C GLN A 416 -6.31 -21.82 0.10
N ALA A 417 -7.38 -21.12 0.44
CA ALA A 417 -8.37 -21.59 1.40
C ALA A 417 -9.10 -22.85 0.90
N ALA A 418 -9.52 -22.87 -0.38
CA ALA A 418 -10.29 -23.95 -0.97
C ALA A 418 -9.50 -25.26 -1.12
N PHE A 419 -8.19 -25.15 -1.41
CA PHE A 419 -7.31 -26.31 -1.59
C PHE A 419 -6.47 -26.64 -0.35
N HIS A 420 -6.65 -25.90 0.76
CA HIS A 420 -5.85 -26.01 1.98
C HIS A 420 -4.33 -25.99 1.72
N ARG A 421 -3.90 -25.22 0.72
CA ARG A 421 -2.52 -25.19 0.24
C ARG A 421 -2.10 -23.76 -0.11
N PRO A 422 -0.94 -23.26 0.33
CA PRO A 422 -0.39 -21.99 -0.14
C PRO A 422 -0.22 -21.99 -1.67
N SER A 423 -0.27 -20.79 -2.27
CA SER A 423 0.11 -20.65 -3.68
C SER A 423 1.62 -20.62 -3.74
N ASP A 424 2.19 -21.50 -4.55
CA ASP A 424 3.63 -21.58 -4.71
C ASP A 424 4.13 -20.32 -5.43
N LEU A 425 5.34 -19.88 -5.06
CA LEU A 425 6.03 -18.77 -5.70
C LEU A 425 7.20 -19.34 -6.50
N VAL A 426 7.08 -19.33 -7.83
CA VAL A 426 8.15 -19.83 -8.68
C VAL A 426 9.28 -18.82 -8.77
N ARG A 427 10.52 -19.30 -8.70
CA ARG A 427 11.73 -18.49 -8.86
C ARG A 427 11.67 -17.18 -8.05
N PRO A 428 11.56 -17.26 -6.71
CA PRO A 428 11.41 -16.08 -5.84
C PRO A 428 12.58 -15.09 -5.94
N ASP A 429 13.70 -15.54 -6.46
CA ASP A 429 14.93 -14.82 -6.77
C ASP A 429 14.89 -14.06 -8.11
N ALA A 430 13.87 -14.26 -8.95
CA ALA A 430 13.88 -13.81 -10.34
C ALA A 430 12.75 -12.83 -10.70
N PRO A 431 13.05 -11.71 -11.40
CA PRO A 431 12.05 -10.81 -11.95
C PRO A 431 11.45 -11.36 -13.25
N LEU A 432 10.42 -12.19 -13.15
CA LEU A 432 9.71 -12.71 -14.34
C LEU A 432 8.73 -11.70 -14.96
N THR A 433 8.56 -10.53 -14.36
CA THR A 433 7.76 -9.42 -14.88
C THR A 433 8.41 -8.09 -14.51
N LEU A 434 8.48 -7.18 -15.46
CA LEU A 434 8.75 -5.77 -15.18
C LEU A 434 7.40 -5.05 -15.09
N GLN A 435 7.07 -4.59 -13.89
CA GLN A 435 5.85 -3.85 -13.62
C GLN A 435 6.05 -2.37 -13.87
N ARG A 436 5.33 -1.83 -14.83
CA ARG A 436 5.42 -0.42 -15.18
C ARG A 436 4.72 0.42 -14.11
N TYR A 437 5.31 1.55 -13.77
CA TYR A 437 4.74 2.52 -12.84
C TYR A 437 4.63 3.89 -13.50
N ARG A 438 3.40 4.42 -13.50
CA ARG A 438 3.06 5.79 -13.88
C ARG A 438 1.97 6.32 -12.95
N ASP A 439 1.96 7.63 -12.72
CA ASP A 439 0.99 8.29 -11.83
C ASP A 439 -0.45 8.13 -12.29
N ALA A 440 -0.67 8.13 -13.61
CA ALA A 440 -1.98 8.00 -14.23
C ALA A 440 -2.51 6.55 -14.32
N THR A 441 -1.83 5.57 -13.70
CA THR A 441 -2.31 4.19 -13.69
C THR A 441 -3.33 3.98 -12.56
N LEU A 442 -4.29 3.08 -12.78
CA LEU A 442 -5.26 2.67 -11.75
C LEU A 442 -4.58 2.25 -10.44
N THR A 443 -3.39 1.62 -10.53
CA THR A 443 -2.61 1.25 -9.35
C THR A 443 -1.85 2.43 -8.75
N GLY A 444 -1.34 3.37 -9.55
CA GLY A 444 -0.63 4.58 -9.06
C GLY A 444 -1.52 5.56 -8.31
N GLU A 445 -2.79 5.69 -8.71
CA GLU A 445 -3.78 6.51 -8.01
C GLU A 445 -4.24 5.92 -6.67
N GLU A 446 -4.04 4.61 -6.46
CA GLU A 446 -4.64 3.87 -5.33
C GLU A 446 -3.65 3.16 -4.41
N ILE A 447 -2.42 2.94 -4.87
CA ILE A 447 -1.34 2.27 -4.14
C ILE A 447 -0.03 2.99 -4.42
N ARG A 448 0.48 3.67 -3.39
CA ARG A 448 1.83 4.23 -3.35
C ARG A 448 2.66 3.45 -2.34
N PRO A 449 3.99 3.53 -2.35
CA PRO A 449 4.79 3.00 -1.25
C PRO A 449 4.25 3.51 0.10
N PHE A 450 3.79 2.58 0.94
CA PHE A 450 3.22 2.85 2.28
C PHE A 450 1.89 3.61 2.32
N TRP A 451 1.17 3.62 1.21
CA TRP A 451 -0.21 4.07 1.17
C TRP A 451 -1.08 3.16 0.30
N MET A 452 -2.30 2.90 0.75
CA MET A 452 -3.30 2.18 -0.02
C MET A 452 -4.66 2.81 0.25
N HIS A 453 -5.43 3.05 -0.82
CA HIS A 453 -6.76 3.61 -0.70
C HIS A 453 -7.64 2.80 0.27
N ASP A 454 -8.39 3.48 1.14
CA ASP A 454 -9.18 2.88 2.23
C ASP A 454 -10.10 1.75 1.77
N SER A 455 -10.66 1.83 0.54
CA SER A 455 -11.51 0.76 0.01
C SER A 455 -10.77 -0.53 -0.28
N ARG A 456 -9.48 -0.48 -0.64
CA ARG A 456 -8.67 -1.71 -0.77
C ARG A 456 -8.37 -2.30 0.61
N ILE A 457 -8.09 -1.48 1.62
CA ILE A 457 -7.90 -1.95 3.00
C ILE A 457 -9.18 -2.60 3.53
N ALA A 458 -10.32 -1.95 3.35
CA ALA A 458 -11.63 -2.44 3.75
C ALA A 458 -11.95 -3.79 3.07
N TYR A 459 -11.80 -3.85 1.75
CA TYR A 459 -12.00 -5.08 0.99
C TYR A 459 -11.05 -6.21 1.43
N ALA A 460 -9.76 -5.90 1.59
CA ALA A 460 -8.75 -6.84 2.08
C ALA A 460 -8.96 -7.31 3.53
N SER A 461 -9.73 -6.56 4.31
CA SER A 461 -10.11 -6.91 5.69
C SER A 461 -11.38 -7.74 5.77
N ALA A 462 -12.20 -7.76 4.71
CA ALA A 462 -13.51 -8.40 4.71
C ALA A 462 -13.46 -9.90 4.36
N TYR A 463 -12.75 -10.27 3.27
CA TYR A 463 -12.72 -11.67 2.81
C TYR A 463 -12.01 -12.68 3.74
N PRO A 464 -11.07 -12.31 4.65
CA PRO A 464 -10.41 -13.31 5.51
C PRO A 464 -11.38 -14.12 6.39
N LEU A 465 -12.50 -13.53 6.82
CA LEU A 465 -13.53 -14.24 7.58
C LEU A 465 -14.21 -15.33 6.74
N TRP A 466 -14.56 -15.02 5.50
CA TRP A 466 -15.12 -15.99 4.57
C TRP A 466 -14.09 -17.07 4.20
N HIS A 467 -12.83 -16.70 3.97
CA HIS A 467 -11.76 -17.66 3.68
C HIS A 467 -11.45 -18.59 4.85
N ALA A 468 -11.56 -18.11 6.09
CA ALA A 468 -11.46 -18.96 7.28
C ALA A 468 -12.63 -19.95 7.35
N ALA A 469 -13.85 -19.53 7.01
CA ALA A 469 -15.01 -20.42 6.92
C ALA A 469 -14.88 -21.47 5.80
N ILE A 470 -14.31 -21.11 4.65
CA ILE A 470 -13.96 -22.05 3.58
C ILE A 470 -12.99 -23.10 4.11
N THR A 471 -11.90 -22.65 4.74
CA THR A 471 -10.89 -23.55 5.33
C THR A 471 -11.49 -24.47 6.41
N ALA A 472 -12.51 -24.01 7.14
CA ALA A 472 -13.22 -24.80 8.13
C ALA A 472 -14.28 -25.74 7.54
N GLY A 473 -14.54 -25.69 6.22
CA GLY A 473 -15.57 -26.47 5.56
C GLY A 473 -17.00 -26.04 5.88
N THR A 474 -17.20 -24.83 6.42
CA THR A 474 -18.53 -24.34 6.83
C THR A 474 -19.25 -23.54 5.74
N THR A 475 -18.57 -23.23 4.64
CA THR A 475 -19.13 -22.52 3.49
C THR A 475 -18.43 -22.92 2.20
N SER A 476 -19.08 -22.68 1.06
CA SER A 476 -18.52 -22.96 -0.26
C SER A 476 -17.50 -21.89 -0.68
N PRO A 477 -16.37 -22.28 -1.31
CA PRO A 477 -15.44 -21.33 -1.95
C PRO A 477 -15.97 -20.78 -3.28
N TYR A 478 -17.03 -21.35 -3.83
CA TYR A 478 -17.51 -21.03 -5.16
C TYR A 478 -18.05 -19.60 -5.23
N ARG A 479 -17.55 -18.83 -6.21
CA ARG A 479 -18.03 -17.49 -6.54
C ARG A 479 -18.52 -17.44 -7.98
N SER A 480 -19.78 -17.08 -8.19
CA SER A 480 -20.31 -16.77 -9.53
C SER A 480 -19.89 -15.35 -9.98
N THR A 481 -20.16 -15.02 -11.25
CA THR A 481 -19.99 -13.66 -11.78
C THR A 481 -21.06 -12.66 -11.33
N ALA A 482 -22.08 -13.12 -10.58
CA ALA A 482 -23.17 -12.26 -10.12
C ALA A 482 -22.66 -11.24 -9.08
N VAL A 483 -23.09 -9.99 -9.15
CA VAL A 483 -22.71 -8.95 -8.18
C VAL A 483 -23.31 -9.22 -6.78
N SER A 484 -24.46 -9.89 -6.73
CA SER A 484 -25.22 -10.23 -5.52
C SER A 484 -25.92 -11.60 -5.69
N PRO A 485 -26.16 -12.37 -4.61
CA PRO A 485 -25.71 -12.15 -3.23
C PRO A 485 -24.19 -12.27 -3.10
N ARG A 486 -23.61 -11.60 -2.10
CA ARG A 486 -22.17 -11.59 -1.85
C ARG A 486 -21.84 -12.47 -0.64
N PRO A 487 -20.78 -13.30 -0.71
CA PRO A 487 -20.38 -14.14 0.41
C PRO A 487 -19.71 -13.36 1.56
N PHE A 488 -19.23 -12.15 1.28
CA PHE A 488 -18.64 -11.24 2.24
C PHE A 488 -18.88 -9.78 1.79
N PRO A 489 -18.83 -8.80 2.72
CA PRO A 489 -19.09 -7.40 2.40
C PRO A 489 -17.96 -6.78 1.57
N ALA A 490 -18.29 -5.85 0.67
CA ALA A 490 -17.31 -5.04 -0.04
C ALA A 490 -17.74 -3.57 -0.04
N PRO A 491 -16.78 -2.62 -0.08
CA PRO A 491 -17.09 -1.20 -0.17
C PRO A 491 -17.96 -0.83 -1.39
N ARG A 492 -18.93 0.08 -1.20
CA ARG A 492 -19.86 0.49 -2.26
C ARG A 492 -19.17 1.13 -3.46
N ASP A 493 -18.05 1.81 -3.25
CA ASP A 493 -17.28 2.48 -4.30
C ASP A 493 -16.60 1.50 -5.27
N ILE A 494 -16.42 0.23 -4.86
CA ILE A 494 -15.75 -0.78 -5.66
C ILE A 494 -16.70 -1.85 -6.22
N VAL A 495 -17.95 -1.84 -5.79
CA VAL A 495 -18.98 -2.77 -6.28
C VAL A 495 -19.69 -2.13 -7.48
N PRO A 496 -19.68 -2.78 -8.67
CA PRO A 496 -20.36 -2.26 -9.85
C PRO A 496 -21.85 -1.97 -9.57
N GLY A 497 -22.31 -0.78 -9.97
CA GLY A 497 -23.69 -0.34 -9.77
C GLY A 497 -24.03 0.18 -8.36
N GLU A 498 -23.12 0.09 -7.37
CA GLU A 498 -23.33 0.67 -6.03
C GLU A 498 -22.83 2.12 -5.92
N ARG A 499 -21.93 2.55 -6.81
CA ARG A 499 -21.39 3.91 -6.84
C ARG A 499 -22.48 4.93 -7.18
N GLY A 500 -22.56 6.01 -6.39
CA GLY A 500 -23.50 7.11 -6.63
C GLY A 500 -24.95 6.84 -6.20
N LYS A 501 -25.23 5.70 -5.56
CA LYS A 501 -26.52 5.45 -4.91
C LYS A 501 -26.75 6.40 -3.73
N GLU A 502 -28.02 6.49 -3.33
CA GLU A 502 -28.48 7.33 -2.20
C GLU A 502 -27.60 7.21 -0.94
N PRO A 503 -27.45 8.31 -0.18
CA PRO A 503 -26.70 8.34 1.07
C PRO A 503 -27.17 7.25 2.04
N LEU A 504 -26.22 6.62 2.72
CA LEU A 504 -26.54 5.66 3.77
C LEU A 504 -27.24 6.39 4.92
N GLN A 505 -28.41 5.90 5.30
CA GLN A 505 -29.22 6.45 6.36
C GLN A 505 -28.87 5.76 7.68
N LEU A 506 -28.24 6.48 8.60
CA LEU A 506 -27.70 5.95 9.85
C LEU A 506 -28.21 6.76 11.04
N ASP A 507 -28.53 6.08 12.13
CA ASP A 507 -28.90 6.76 13.38
C ASP A 507 -27.64 7.11 14.17
N VAL A 508 -26.64 6.21 14.15
CA VAL A 508 -25.34 6.40 14.81
C VAL A 508 -24.20 5.95 13.89
N LEU A 509 -23.23 6.82 13.64
CA LEU A 509 -21.98 6.51 12.95
C LEU A 509 -20.79 6.59 13.91
N PHE A 510 -20.07 5.49 14.12
CA PHE A 510 -18.80 5.49 14.83
C PHE A 510 -17.65 5.79 13.85
N ALA A 511 -16.88 6.84 14.09
CA ALA A 511 -15.73 7.19 13.25
C ALA A 511 -14.42 7.15 14.07
N LEU A 512 -13.50 6.28 13.67
CA LEU A 512 -12.23 6.02 14.38
C LEU A 512 -11.20 5.27 13.52
N ASP A 513 -9.98 5.16 14.03
CA ASP A 513 -8.95 4.29 13.46
C ASP A 513 -9.37 2.82 13.69
N LEU A 514 -9.62 2.09 12.60
CA LEU A 514 -10.11 0.70 12.63
C LEU A 514 -8.97 -0.32 12.62
N VAL A 515 -7.73 0.14 12.47
CA VAL A 515 -6.56 -0.74 12.40
C VAL A 515 -6.22 -1.25 13.79
N THR A 516 -6.28 -2.58 13.98
CA THR A 516 -6.01 -3.21 15.28
C THR A 516 -4.56 -3.10 15.68
N ARG A 517 -4.33 -2.70 16.93
CA ARG A 517 -3.07 -2.92 17.64
C ARG A 517 -3.31 -3.89 18.78
N GLU A 518 -2.32 -4.70 19.16
CA GLU A 518 -2.48 -5.64 20.28
C GLU A 518 -2.95 -4.98 21.58
N ARG A 519 -2.54 -3.73 21.81
CA ARG A 519 -2.93 -2.94 22.97
C ARG A 519 -4.41 -2.54 22.93
N ASP A 520 -5.00 -2.41 21.74
CA ASP A 520 -6.37 -1.90 21.48
C ASP A 520 -7.47 -2.95 21.73
N ARG A 521 -7.09 -4.21 22.02
CA ARG A 521 -8.03 -5.34 22.13
C ARG A 521 -9.18 -5.13 23.12
N ARG A 522 -8.94 -4.48 24.28
CA ARG A 522 -9.99 -4.24 25.29
C ARG A 522 -10.98 -3.16 24.85
N ASP A 523 -10.49 -2.14 24.13
CA ASP A 523 -11.29 -0.99 23.70
C ASP A 523 -12.19 -1.40 22.51
N PHE A 524 -11.68 -2.19 21.57
CA PHE A 524 -12.49 -2.75 20.48
C PHE A 524 -13.59 -3.70 20.97
N ARG A 525 -13.33 -4.51 22.01
CA ARG A 525 -14.38 -5.34 22.64
C ARG A 525 -15.50 -4.50 23.25
N ALA A 526 -15.16 -3.39 23.91
CA ALA A 526 -16.17 -2.49 24.46
C ALA A 526 -16.99 -1.80 23.36
N LEU A 527 -16.34 -1.42 22.26
CA LEU A 527 -17.01 -0.86 21.09
C LEU A 527 -17.96 -1.87 20.44
N GLU A 528 -17.52 -3.11 20.25
CA GLU A 528 -18.34 -4.20 19.72
C GLU A 528 -19.63 -4.39 20.51
N LEU A 529 -19.53 -4.51 21.85
CA LEU A 529 -20.69 -4.64 22.72
C LEU A 529 -21.65 -3.44 22.60
N ARG A 530 -21.11 -2.23 22.46
CA ARG A 530 -21.91 -1.01 22.30
C ARG A 530 -22.63 -0.98 20.95
N ILE A 531 -21.96 -1.38 19.87
CA ILE A 531 -22.57 -1.48 18.54
C ILE A 531 -23.71 -2.49 18.56
N ARG A 532 -23.47 -3.70 19.11
CA ARG A 532 -24.51 -4.73 19.24
C ARG A 532 -25.70 -4.24 20.07
N ALA A 533 -25.46 -3.55 21.17
CA ALA A 533 -26.51 -2.99 22.02
C ALA A 533 -27.36 -1.94 21.28
N LEU A 534 -26.74 -1.06 20.48
CA LEU A 534 -27.47 -0.07 19.67
C LEU A 534 -28.27 -0.77 18.56
N ALA A 535 -27.67 -1.70 17.82
CA ALA A 535 -28.35 -2.46 16.77
C ALA A 535 -29.56 -3.25 17.32
N ALA A 536 -29.46 -3.83 18.52
CA ALA A 536 -30.55 -4.52 19.19
C ALA A 536 -31.75 -3.63 19.54
N THR A 537 -31.56 -2.30 19.60
CA THR A 537 -32.67 -1.33 19.76
C THR A 537 -33.30 -0.90 18.44
N GLY A 538 -32.92 -1.51 17.31
CA GLY A 538 -33.40 -1.18 15.97
C GLY A 538 -32.69 0.03 15.33
N GLN A 539 -31.66 0.58 15.98
CA GLN A 539 -30.88 1.68 15.40
C GLN A 539 -29.98 1.17 14.27
N ARG A 540 -29.93 1.92 13.17
CA ARG A 540 -29.01 1.72 12.05
C ARG A 540 -27.64 2.27 12.42
N VAL A 541 -26.68 1.36 12.59
CA VAL A 541 -25.33 1.70 13.03
C VAL A 541 -24.36 1.64 11.85
N GLY A 542 -23.47 2.62 11.74
CA GLY A 542 -22.36 2.62 10.81
C GLY A 542 -21.00 2.67 11.50
N LEU A 543 -19.97 2.23 10.77
CA LEU A 543 -18.59 2.22 11.20
C LEU A 543 -17.70 2.82 10.10
N ALA A 544 -17.10 3.98 10.38
CA ALA A 544 -16.20 4.68 9.48
C ALA A 544 -14.74 4.61 9.94
N HIS A 545 -13.84 4.40 8.96
CA HIS A 545 -12.41 4.53 9.18
C HIS A 545 -11.96 5.99 9.09
N LEU A 546 -11.25 6.46 10.10
CA LEU A 546 -10.46 7.70 10.07
C LEU A 546 -9.08 7.43 10.67
N TRP A 547 -8.02 7.87 9.99
CA TRP A 547 -6.64 7.63 10.42
C TRP A 547 -6.34 8.32 11.76
N GLY A 548 -5.97 7.53 12.78
CA GLY A 548 -5.59 8.02 14.11
C GLY A 548 -4.08 8.22 14.28
N ILE A 549 -3.66 8.81 15.40
CA ILE A 549 -2.24 9.12 15.67
C ILE A 549 -1.38 7.93 16.10
N GLY A 550 -1.98 6.78 16.39
CA GLY A 550 -1.23 5.62 16.87
C GLY A 550 -0.31 5.03 15.79
N PRO A 551 0.79 4.36 16.18
CA PRO A 551 1.75 3.79 15.24
C PRO A 551 1.05 2.80 14.30
N LYS A 552 1.47 2.76 13.04
CA LYS A 552 0.90 1.85 12.04
C LYS A 552 1.87 0.70 11.76
N PRO A 553 1.36 -0.51 11.49
CA PRO A 553 2.22 -1.60 11.07
C PRO A 553 2.85 -1.26 9.72
N LEU A 554 4.00 -1.86 9.45
CA LEU A 554 4.73 -1.61 8.22
C LEU A 554 3.99 -2.13 6.99
N LEU A 555 3.30 -3.28 7.07
CA LEU A 555 2.32 -3.90 6.14
C LEU A 555 2.12 -5.39 6.56
N PRO A 556 1.00 -6.06 6.24
CA PRO A 556 -0.25 -5.50 5.71
C PRO A 556 -1.04 -4.75 6.78
N VAL A 557 -1.87 -3.81 6.35
CA VAL A 557 -2.83 -3.09 7.21
C VAL A 557 -4.20 -3.74 7.05
N HIS A 558 -4.81 -4.14 8.17
CA HIS A 558 -6.15 -4.71 8.21
C HIS A 558 -6.98 -4.02 9.31
N PHE A 559 -8.28 -3.89 9.05
CA PHE A 559 -9.25 -3.50 10.07
C PHE A 559 -9.48 -4.63 11.08
N ASP A 560 -9.96 -4.27 12.28
CA ASP A 560 -10.15 -5.23 13.36
C ASP A 560 -11.10 -6.38 12.99
N PRO A 561 -10.68 -7.65 13.08
CA PRO A 561 -11.51 -8.79 12.71
C PRO A 561 -12.84 -8.86 13.45
N ARG A 562 -12.92 -8.36 14.70
CA ARG A 562 -14.19 -8.35 15.46
C ARG A 562 -15.18 -7.36 14.89
N LEU A 563 -14.68 -6.19 14.49
CA LEU A 563 -15.50 -5.18 13.82
C LEU A 563 -15.89 -5.63 12.42
N GLN A 564 -14.98 -6.28 11.70
CA GLN A 564 -15.28 -6.88 10.39
C GLN A 564 -16.32 -8.00 10.49
N ALA A 565 -16.35 -8.77 11.59
CA ALA A 565 -17.40 -9.75 11.84
C ALA A 565 -18.78 -9.08 11.97
N LEU A 566 -18.88 -7.93 12.67
CA LEU A 566 -20.13 -7.16 12.73
C LEU A 566 -20.59 -6.69 11.34
N VAL A 567 -19.65 -6.31 10.46
CA VAL A 567 -19.97 -5.90 9.08
C VAL A 567 -20.46 -7.11 8.29
N ALA A 568 -19.78 -8.25 8.39
CA ALA A 568 -20.15 -9.48 7.70
C ALA A 568 -21.50 -10.05 8.16
N GLU A 569 -21.83 -9.92 9.45
CA GLU A 569 -23.12 -10.28 10.04
C GLU A 569 -24.25 -9.29 9.66
N GLY A 570 -23.93 -8.14 9.05
CA GLY A 570 -24.90 -7.09 8.73
C GLY A 570 -25.36 -6.26 9.94
N VAL A 571 -24.71 -6.40 11.09
CA VAL A 571 -25.02 -5.66 12.32
C VAL A 571 -24.63 -4.18 12.20
N VAL A 572 -23.59 -3.87 11.40
CA VAL A 572 -23.10 -2.52 11.19
C VAL A 572 -22.74 -2.30 9.72
N GLN A 573 -23.03 -1.11 9.19
CA GLN A 573 -22.64 -0.76 7.83
C GLN A 573 -21.22 -0.18 7.80
N GLN A 574 -20.36 -0.72 6.93
CA GLN A 574 -19.04 -0.14 6.68
C GLN A 574 -19.18 1.15 5.86
N VAL A 575 -18.60 2.23 6.37
CA VAL A 575 -18.59 3.55 5.75
C VAL A 575 -17.16 3.96 5.43
N LEU A 576 -16.91 4.43 4.22
CA LEU A 576 -15.64 5.04 3.85
C LEU A 576 -15.81 6.56 3.71
N THR A 577 -14.70 7.30 3.75
CA THR A 577 -14.68 8.77 3.68
C THR A 577 -15.38 9.33 2.43
N GLY A 578 -15.28 8.65 1.29
CA GLY A 578 -15.98 9.02 0.06
C GLY A 578 -17.45 8.57 -0.03
N THR A 579 -17.96 7.82 0.94
CA THR A 579 -19.36 7.32 0.91
C THR A 579 -20.31 8.40 1.42
N PRO A 580 -21.33 8.82 0.65
CA PRO A 580 -22.35 9.75 1.13
C PRO A 580 -23.16 9.14 2.29
N VAL A 581 -23.36 9.92 3.35
CA VAL A 581 -24.05 9.47 4.57
C VAL A 581 -24.99 10.56 5.09
N MET A 582 -26.15 10.15 5.60
CA MET A 582 -26.97 10.93 6.50
C MET A 582 -26.96 10.26 7.87
N ALA A 583 -26.31 10.89 8.85
CA ALA A 583 -26.14 10.35 10.19
C ALA A 583 -26.82 11.25 11.24
N GLY A 584 -27.73 10.69 12.03
CA GLY A 584 -28.33 11.39 13.17
C GLY A 584 -27.27 11.84 14.20
N ARG A 585 -26.26 11.00 14.42
CA ARG A 585 -25.11 11.29 15.29
C ARG A 585 -23.83 10.66 14.76
N VAL A 586 -22.74 11.42 14.79
CA VAL A 586 -21.37 10.89 14.69
C VAL A 586 -20.76 10.78 16.08
N VAL A 587 -20.23 9.60 16.42
CA VAL A 587 -19.46 9.37 17.63
C VAL A 587 -17.99 9.23 17.26
N LEU A 588 -17.13 10.00 17.93
CA LEU A 588 -15.68 9.95 17.82
C LEU A 588 -15.09 9.37 19.11
N PRO A 589 -14.91 8.03 19.20
CA PRO A 589 -14.28 7.38 20.35
C PRO A 589 -12.83 7.85 20.56
N ASP A 590 -12.13 8.16 19.47
CA ASP A 590 -10.81 8.77 19.49
C ASP A 590 -10.79 10.07 18.68
N PRO A 591 -10.85 11.24 19.34
CA PRO A 591 -10.76 12.52 18.65
C PRO A 591 -9.44 12.77 17.93
N SER A 592 -8.38 11.98 18.21
CA SER A 592 -7.09 12.13 17.54
C SER A 592 -7.17 11.91 16.03
N ALA A 593 -8.15 11.15 15.55
CA ALA A 593 -8.36 10.85 14.14
C ALA A 593 -8.64 12.10 13.29
N LEU A 594 -9.22 13.15 13.90
CA LEU A 594 -9.47 14.41 13.20
C LEU A 594 -8.20 15.23 12.93
N GLN A 595 -7.04 14.86 13.49
CA GLN A 595 -5.77 15.52 13.18
C GLN A 595 -5.24 15.13 11.80
N PHE A 596 -5.56 13.92 11.34
CA PHE A 596 -5.11 13.37 10.06
C PHE A 596 -6.21 13.35 9.00
N ALA A 597 -7.47 13.63 9.38
CA ALA A 597 -8.57 13.72 8.46
C ALA A 597 -8.28 14.70 7.30
N ALA A 598 -8.87 14.42 6.14
CA ALA A 598 -8.71 15.20 4.92
C ALA A 598 -9.05 16.68 5.15
N SER A 599 -8.46 17.56 4.33
CA SER A 599 -8.78 18.99 4.35
C SER A 599 -10.14 19.31 3.71
N THR A 600 -10.70 18.35 2.95
CA THR A 600 -11.99 18.48 2.26
C THR A 600 -13.13 18.00 3.17
N PRO A 601 -14.27 18.70 3.20
CA PRO A 601 -15.46 18.20 3.89
C PRO A 601 -15.87 16.82 3.40
N LEU A 602 -16.31 15.97 4.32
CA LEU A 602 -16.85 14.65 3.96
C LEU A 602 -18.27 14.80 3.43
N PRO A 603 -18.75 13.92 2.53
CA PRO A 603 -20.12 13.92 2.03
C PRO A 603 -21.12 13.39 3.08
N TRP A 604 -20.97 13.83 4.34
CA TRP A 604 -21.73 13.36 5.49
C TRP A 604 -22.59 14.48 6.03
N LEU A 605 -23.90 14.31 5.97
CA LEU A 605 -24.86 15.18 6.63
C LEU A 605 -25.05 14.67 8.06
N VAL A 606 -24.63 15.47 9.04
CA VAL A 606 -24.54 15.05 10.44
C VAL A 606 -25.42 15.91 11.33
N GLY A 607 -26.31 15.27 12.11
CA GLY A 607 -27.17 15.98 13.07
C GLY A 607 -26.40 16.51 14.29
N ASN A 608 -25.56 15.68 14.91
CA ASN A 608 -24.64 16.09 15.97
C ASN A 608 -23.36 15.25 16.01
N VAL A 609 -22.29 15.81 16.58
CA VAL A 609 -21.01 15.13 16.78
C VAL A 609 -20.74 14.99 18.28
N VAL A 610 -20.40 13.79 18.74
CA VAL A 610 -20.04 13.49 20.12
C VAL A 610 -18.60 12.98 20.18
N ALA A 611 -17.72 13.78 20.78
CA ALA A 611 -16.31 13.44 20.97
C ALA A 611 -16.06 12.93 22.40
N ALA A 612 -15.37 11.79 22.53
CA ALA A 612 -14.96 11.29 23.83
C ALA A 612 -13.86 12.17 24.43
N ALA A 613 -14.09 12.74 25.62
CA ALA A 613 -13.09 13.60 26.29
C ALA A 613 -11.86 12.82 26.78
N ARG A 614 -11.98 11.49 26.95
CA ARG A 614 -10.87 10.60 27.29
C ARG A 614 -10.57 9.68 26.12
N VAL A 615 -9.32 9.74 25.66
CA VAL A 615 -8.76 8.75 24.75
C VAL A 615 -8.72 7.39 25.46
N PRO A 616 -9.22 6.32 24.81
CA PRO A 616 -9.06 4.95 25.31
C PRO A 616 -7.61 4.64 25.69
N ARG A 617 -7.38 3.83 26.72
CA ARG A 617 -6.02 3.62 27.28
C ARG A 617 -5.07 3.04 26.24
N ALA A 618 -5.57 2.24 25.32
CA ALA A 618 -4.78 1.59 24.30
C ALA A 618 -4.26 2.55 23.22
N LEU A 619 -5.04 3.60 22.95
CA LEU A 619 -4.70 4.69 22.03
C LEU A 619 -3.82 5.77 22.67
N ARG A 620 -3.34 5.54 23.91
CA ARG A 620 -2.34 6.40 24.56
C ARG A 620 -0.94 5.92 24.21
N HIS A 621 -0.21 6.69 23.42
CA HIS A 621 1.23 6.47 23.26
C HIS A 621 1.96 6.99 24.51
N ARG A 622 2.60 6.09 25.27
CA ARG A 622 3.37 6.40 26.50
C ARG A 622 2.63 7.29 27.52
N GLY A 623 1.31 7.16 27.61
CA GLY A 623 0.51 7.87 28.63
C GLY A 623 0.12 9.32 28.30
N HIS A 624 0.47 9.85 27.13
CA HIS A 624 0.17 11.23 26.74
C HIS A 624 -0.98 11.35 25.72
N VAL A 625 -1.72 12.46 25.80
CA VAL A 625 -2.72 12.87 24.82
C VAL A 625 -2.00 13.71 23.76
N THR A 626 -2.01 13.23 22.51
CA THR A 626 -1.29 13.82 21.37
C THR A 626 -2.22 14.60 20.45
N TRP A 627 -3.31 15.16 20.97
CA TRP A 627 -4.23 16.03 20.24
C TRP A 627 -4.61 17.26 21.07
N ARG A 628 -4.97 18.36 20.40
CA ARG A 628 -5.47 19.58 21.05
C ARG A 628 -6.97 19.69 20.86
N ARG A 629 -7.69 19.99 21.95
CA ARG A 629 -9.15 20.14 21.94
C ARG A 629 -9.63 21.19 20.94
N ARG A 630 -8.92 22.32 20.85
CA ARG A 630 -9.20 23.38 19.89
C ARG A 630 -9.16 22.85 18.45
N ASP A 631 -8.12 22.11 18.11
CA ASP A 631 -7.94 21.55 16.77
C ASP A 631 -9.06 20.55 16.46
N VAL A 632 -9.37 19.64 17.39
CA VAL A 632 -10.51 18.72 17.22
C VAL A 632 -11.84 19.44 16.98
N VAL A 633 -12.12 20.51 17.75
CA VAL A 633 -13.35 21.30 17.59
C VAL A 633 -13.40 21.94 16.21
N GLN A 634 -12.33 22.67 15.84
CA GLN A 634 -12.24 23.32 14.54
C GLN A 634 -12.44 22.30 13.41
N ARG A 635 -11.80 21.14 13.50
CA ARG A 635 -11.83 20.11 12.45
C ARG A 635 -13.19 19.42 12.36
N ALA A 636 -13.82 19.12 13.48
CA ALA A 636 -15.18 18.59 13.47
C ALA A 636 -16.16 19.59 12.83
N THR A 637 -16.03 20.88 13.12
CA THR A 637 -16.83 21.92 12.48
C THR A 637 -16.57 22.02 10.98
N GLU A 638 -15.30 21.96 10.54
CA GLU A 638 -14.95 21.98 9.11
C GLU A 638 -15.44 20.75 8.35
N LEU A 639 -15.35 19.55 8.96
CA LEU A 639 -15.66 18.28 8.29
C LEU A 639 -17.14 17.93 8.30
N PHE A 640 -17.84 18.26 9.39
CA PHE A 640 -19.22 17.85 9.63
C PHE A 640 -20.20 19.01 9.65
N GLY A 641 -19.73 20.27 9.59
CA GLY A 641 -20.56 21.46 9.72
C GLY A 641 -21.10 21.70 11.15
N VAL A 642 -20.69 20.90 12.13
CA VAL A 642 -21.25 20.92 13.50
C VAL A 642 -20.15 20.96 14.56
N THR A 643 -20.33 21.80 15.57
CA THR A 643 -19.44 21.86 16.74
C THR A 643 -19.62 20.63 17.62
N PRO A 644 -18.56 19.90 17.98
CA PRO A 644 -18.68 18.65 18.71
C PRO A 644 -19.02 18.87 20.19
N MET A 645 -19.96 18.07 20.69
CA MET A 645 -20.26 17.92 22.11
C MET A 645 -19.24 16.97 22.75
N TRP A 646 -18.82 17.27 23.98
CA TRP A 646 -17.82 16.47 24.68
C TRP A 646 -18.48 15.56 25.71
N ALA A 647 -18.30 14.25 25.55
CA ALA A 647 -18.70 13.29 26.55
C ALA A 647 -17.65 13.22 27.67
N ASP A 648 -17.87 13.97 28.75
CA ASP A 648 -17.02 13.92 29.93
C ASP A 648 -17.33 12.65 30.75
N GLY A 649 -16.33 11.78 30.92
CA GLY A 649 -16.42 10.57 31.73
C GLY A 649 -16.51 10.81 33.25
N ARG A 650 -16.88 12.02 33.70
CA ARG A 650 -17.23 12.23 35.10
C ARG A 650 -18.66 11.72 35.27
N ARG A 651 -18.80 10.55 35.88
CA ARG A 651 -20.03 10.22 36.62
C ARG A 651 -20.37 11.46 37.45
N ARG A 652 -21.53 12.09 37.20
CA ARG A 652 -22.18 12.87 38.26
C ARG A 652 -22.28 11.87 39.42
N ARG A 653 -21.54 12.16 40.48
CA ARG A 653 -21.55 11.33 41.69
C ARG A 653 -22.94 11.32 42.28
#